data_AF-A0A7C3GV41-F1
#
_entry.id   AF-A0A7C3GV41-F1
#
_cell.length_a   1.000
_cell.length_b   1.000
_cell.length_c   1.000
_cell.angle_alpha   90.00
_cell.angle_beta   90.00
_cell.angle_gamma   90.00
#
_symmetry.space_group_name_H-M   'P 1'
#
loop_
_entity.id
_entity.type
_entity.pdbx_description
1 polymer ?
#
loop_
_entity_poly.entity_id
_entity_poly.type
_entity_poly.pdbx_seq_one_letter_code
_entity_poly.pdbx_strand_id
1 'polypeptide(L)'
;MQEIIQQQLQLMQLQIAMLQNNGNQNLKNQNQNGNQNLNQKFNQNEGAQHQILKNKNGENGNSNGFGKSNLKPKLKTNSNGKAKSNGAQQVKKGTKHNHWTPINKKNNSGLTEQQAKYLKKLIKKYTKKTKGSQQLTQAQRQHLADPRSITGFNKLWKDMIYQIAVERSKGSKIWDVDGNEYVDYRSAFGISLFGHTPDFIQQAVREQLEKGIELGVLTPLAKKVADLLCELSGMERVTLVNTGSESLSAAVRAARTVTMKDRIAVFEGDYHGIADEMLVRGVERNGKNISLPVSPGIPKFLVENVLVLRYDDPDVLEKIKTHAHELAAVLVEPIQPSNPTHQPRELLHAIRKITAENEVALVFDEMITGFRLGMRGAQGWYDLEADMVCYGKIISGGLPMAAVAGSAKYLDVFDGGTWQFGDESVPEVGVTFFGGTFVRHPLSMAASYAALSEIKRRGQKMYEELNEKSARFAKRISDLFLATKAPLKVLATASIITFKPTNNNPLTKLFFFYLQLKGVHMAEKAALMTVAHSEEDLDFTYRVIEETIREMQTAGFFSITVAEREDQNEIIFFPQKIATNGAAKSSKKKTVPLTEGQQEVWIEQRISDEAAAAYNLSSDFLLEGKLEIDALRKAVQQLVERHESLRTFFNKENTTQTILPKMEVVIPMLDFSQLSEIAKNEQLEKLRFDESEIPLDLFVGPLCRFKLIKLKENQHRFFMTVHHAIADGWSCGILANDLAALYSANVSGQKVDLPTPKQLSEYATQQDFYKNSPEGKATADFWKKQFESGVPVLDFPTDRSRPLVKTYDCDLEKITFDEELFAGLKKTAAQNGTTFFFLMYAAFHTFLHRLSGQNDLVLGLVAAGQATAGNQNLVMHGVSLLPVRMQVE
;
A
#
# COMPACT_ATOMS: atom_id res chain seq x y z
N MET A 1 45.47 -19.46 -36.33
CA MET A 1 44.39 -20.43 -36.02
C MET A 1 44.82 -21.53 -35.05
N GLN A 2 45.75 -22.44 -35.37
CA GLN A 2 46.17 -23.50 -34.42
C GLN A 2 46.69 -22.94 -33.08
N GLU A 3 47.42 -21.83 -33.14
CA GLU A 3 47.95 -21.11 -31.98
C GLU A 3 46.84 -20.52 -31.07
N ILE A 4 45.80 -19.94 -31.67
CA ILE A 4 44.55 -19.55 -31.00
C ILE A 4 43.91 -20.78 -30.32
N ILE A 5 43.87 -21.94 -30.98
CA ILE A 5 43.30 -23.17 -30.39
C ILE A 5 44.15 -23.66 -29.21
N GLN A 6 45.48 -23.57 -29.28
CA GLN A 6 46.37 -23.85 -28.13
C GLN A 6 46.12 -22.89 -26.96
N GLN A 7 46.03 -21.58 -27.21
CA GLN A 7 45.71 -20.59 -26.16
C GLN A 7 44.34 -20.86 -25.52
N GLN A 8 43.31 -21.19 -26.31
CA GLN A 8 41.99 -21.55 -25.80
C GLN A 8 42.00 -22.86 -24.98
N LEU A 9 42.76 -23.88 -25.41
CA LEU A 9 42.95 -25.11 -24.63
C LEU A 9 43.68 -24.84 -23.29
N GLN A 10 44.68 -23.96 -23.28
CA GLN A 10 45.42 -23.58 -22.08
C GLN A 10 44.56 -22.76 -21.11
N LEU A 11 43.75 -21.82 -21.63
CA LEU A 11 42.71 -21.11 -20.87
C LEU A 11 41.67 -22.07 -20.29
N MET A 12 41.18 -23.03 -21.08
CA MET A 12 40.22 -24.03 -20.62
C MET A 12 40.80 -24.92 -19.52
N GLN A 13 42.08 -25.32 -19.61
CA GLN A 13 42.76 -26.06 -18.54
C GLN A 13 42.89 -25.22 -17.25
N LEU A 14 43.23 -23.94 -17.34
CA LEU A 14 43.28 -23.03 -16.19
C LEU A 14 41.89 -22.81 -15.55
N GLN A 15 40.84 -22.67 -16.37
CA GLN A 15 39.45 -22.57 -15.91
C GLN A 15 38.98 -23.87 -15.22
N ILE A 16 39.29 -25.04 -15.80
CA ILE A 16 39.00 -26.34 -15.18
C ILE A 16 39.73 -26.49 -13.84
N ALA A 17 41.01 -26.10 -13.76
CA ALA A 17 41.77 -26.14 -12.50
C ALA A 17 41.17 -25.22 -11.42
N MET A 18 40.72 -24.02 -11.78
CA MET A 18 40.03 -23.12 -10.85
C MET A 18 38.67 -23.68 -10.39
N LEU A 19 37.92 -24.33 -11.28
CA LEU A 19 36.63 -24.97 -10.94
C LEU A 19 36.79 -26.23 -10.07
N GLN A 20 37.87 -27.00 -10.26
CA GLN A 20 38.14 -28.24 -9.52
C GLN A 20 38.68 -28.03 -8.10
N ASN A 21 39.25 -26.86 -7.79
CA ASN A 21 39.92 -26.61 -6.51
C ASN A 21 38.97 -26.52 -5.29
N ASN A 22 37.65 -26.53 -5.51
CA ASN A 22 36.63 -26.66 -4.45
C ASN A 22 36.56 -28.05 -3.78
N GLY A 23 37.51 -28.96 -4.06
CA GLY A 23 37.36 -30.39 -3.80
C GLY A 23 38.56 -31.18 -3.28
N ASN A 24 39.62 -30.58 -2.70
CA ASN A 24 40.59 -31.38 -1.92
C ASN A 24 41.49 -30.58 -0.94
N GLN A 25 41.22 -30.69 0.37
CA GLN A 25 42.23 -30.39 1.40
C GLN A 25 43.12 -31.62 1.65
N ASN A 26 44.10 -31.88 0.78
CA ASN A 26 45.18 -32.82 1.11
C ASN A 26 46.44 -32.63 0.23
N LEU A 27 47.18 -31.54 0.43
CA LEU A 27 48.56 -31.41 -0.07
C LEU A 27 49.43 -30.42 0.73
N LYS A 28 49.25 -30.37 2.07
CA LYS A 28 50.27 -29.82 2.97
C LYS A 28 51.39 -30.86 3.16
N ASN A 29 52.48 -30.75 2.39
CA ASN A 29 53.86 -31.00 2.85
C ASN A 29 54.89 -30.82 1.73
N GLN A 30 55.31 -29.58 1.50
CA GLN A 30 56.68 -29.22 1.13
C GLN A 30 56.90 -27.71 1.36
N ASN A 31 58.18 -27.32 1.46
CA ASN A 31 58.63 -25.92 1.57
C ASN A 31 58.21 -25.12 2.82
N GLN A 32 58.33 -25.72 4.00
CA GLN A 32 58.96 -24.98 5.11
C GLN A 32 60.47 -24.96 4.89
N ASN A 33 60.99 -23.87 4.32
CA ASN A 33 62.34 -23.30 4.51
C ASN A 33 62.59 -22.22 3.45
N GLY A 34 62.62 -20.95 3.86
CA GLY A 34 62.81 -19.83 2.95
C GLY A 34 62.81 -18.48 3.65
N ASN A 35 64.00 -18.00 4.01
CA ASN A 35 64.32 -16.62 4.41
C ASN A 35 63.46 -15.98 5.52
N GLN A 36 63.82 -16.31 6.77
CA GLN A 36 64.19 -15.21 7.66
C GLN A 36 65.40 -14.49 7.05
N ASN A 37 65.22 -13.29 6.50
CA ASN A 37 66.18 -12.17 6.55
C ASN A 37 65.75 -11.00 5.65
N LEU A 38 65.26 -9.93 6.26
CA LEU A 38 65.68 -8.56 5.93
C LEU A 38 65.30 -7.65 7.11
N ASN A 39 66.26 -7.45 7.99
CA ASN A 39 66.08 -6.70 9.23
C ASN A 39 66.01 -5.19 8.96
N GLN A 40 65.24 -4.48 9.81
CA GLN A 40 65.52 -3.12 10.30
C GLN A 40 66.16 -2.10 9.34
N LYS A 41 65.39 -1.06 8.96
CA LYS A 41 65.93 0.31 8.90
C LYS A 41 65.01 1.35 9.57
N PHE A 42 65.41 1.71 10.79
CA PHE A 42 65.34 3.02 11.44
C PHE A 42 64.07 3.90 11.36
N ASN A 43 63.52 4.18 12.54
CA ASN A 43 62.83 5.44 12.86
C ASN A 43 63.77 6.65 12.75
N GLN A 44 63.20 7.83 12.50
CA GLN A 44 63.57 9.22 12.90
C GLN A 44 62.65 10.17 12.09
N ASN A 45 62.08 11.29 12.56
CA ASN A 45 62.08 12.05 13.82
C ASN A 45 60.61 12.45 14.15
N GLU A 46 60.17 12.68 15.39
CA GLU A 46 60.26 13.93 16.19
C GLU A 46 59.98 15.24 15.40
N GLY A 47 59.17 16.21 15.86
CA GLY A 47 58.34 16.29 17.09
C GLY A 47 57.80 17.72 17.33
N ALA A 48 57.16 17.97 18.50
CA ALA A 48 56.79 19.29 19.07
C ALA A 48 55.67 20.13 18.35
N GLN A 49 54.93 21.07 18.98
CA GLN A 49 54.83 21.54 20.39
C GLN A 49 53.50 22.27 20.73
N HIS A 50 53.08 22.20 22.03
CA HIS A 50 52.22 23.07 22.88
C HIS A 50 50.81 23.59 22.41
N GLN A 51 49.73 23.74 23.22
CA GLN A 51 49.45 24.22 24.62
C GLN A 51 49.36 25.78 24.71
N ILE A 52 48.48 26.50 25.45
CA ILE A 52 47.74 26.28 26.74
C ILE A 52 46.40 27.11 26.82
N LEU A 53 45.75 27.20 28.01
CA LEU A 53 44.64 28.10 28.51
C LEU A 53 43.19 27.82 28.01
N LYS A 54 42.14 27.53 28.81
CA LYS A 54 41.82 27.43 30.27
C LYS A 54 41.26 28.69 31.00
N ASN A 55 40.10 28.52 31.66
CA ASN A 55 39.48 29.32 32.77
C ASN A 55 38.80 30.69 32.43
N LYS A 56 37.82 31.25 33.19
CA LYS A 56 37.21 30.90 34.51
C LYS A 56 35.82 31.59 34.78
N ASN A 57 34.99 30.98 35.65
CA ASN A 57 34.01 31.50 36.67
C ASN A 57 33.01 32.68 36.47
N GLY A 58 31.90 32.65 37.25
CA GLY A 58 31.06 33.82 37.64
C GLY A 58 29.54 33.68 37.34
N GLU A 59 28.65 33.01 38.09
CA GLU A 59 28.18 33.11 39.52
C GLU A 59 27.07 34.18 39.83
N ASN A 60 25.98 33.72 40.48
CA ASN A 60 24.95 34.44 41.28
C ASN A 60 23.95 35.42 40.59
N GLY A 61 22.73 35.60 41.16
CA GLY A 61 21.79 36.62 40.65
C GLY A 61 20.43 36.90 41.35
N ASN A 62 19.63 35.89 41.70
CA ASN A 62 18.44 35.94 42.61
C ASN A 62 17.22 36.89 42.36
N SER A 63 16.03 36.40 42.77
CA SER A 63 14.85 37.13 43.30
C SER A 63 13.74 37.79 42.41
N ASN A 64 12.53 37.20 42.54
CA ASN A 64 11.19 37.77 42.84
C ASN A 64 10.70 39.15 42.32
N GLY A 65 9.47 39.18 41.78
CA GLY A 65 8.64 40.40 41.68
C GLY A 65 7.19 40.17 41.23
N PHE A 66 6.20 40.42 42.10
CA PHE A 66 4.76 40.41 41.75
C PHE A 66 4.30 41.76 41.17
N GLY A 67 3.35 41.76 40.22
CA GLY A 67 2.67 42.97 39.75
C GLY A 67 1.24 42.68 39.24
N LYS A 68 0.22 43.29 39.86
CA LYS A 68 -1.19 43.12 39.46
C LYS A 68 -1.67 44.21 38.50
N SER A 69 -2.64 43.84 37.66
CA SER A 69 -3.42 44.71 36.77
C SER A 69 -4.17 45.82 37.51
N ASN A 70 -4.50 46.92 36.82
CA ASN A 70 -5.62 47.77 37.22
C ASN A 70 -6.30 48.53 36.06
N LEU A 71 -7.47 49.09 36.37
CA LEU A 71 -8.30 50.05 35.64
C LEU A 71 -9.28 49.55 34.55
N LYS A 72 -10.51 50.08 34.67
CA LYS A 72 -11.70 49.98 33.81
C LYS A 72 -12.46 51.34 33.91
N PRO A 73 -13.63 51.61 33.29
CA PRO A 73 -13.76 52.75 32.38
C PRO A 73 -14.78 53.84 32.79
N LYS A 74 -14.98 54.84 31.92
CA LYS A 74 -16.14 55.77 31.87
C LYS A 74 -16.71 55.74 30.42
N LEU A 75 -18.02 55.81 30.11
CA LEU A 75 -19.17 56.64 30.56
C LEU A 75 -19.06 58.11 30.08
N LYS A 76 -20.09 58.81 29.55
CA LYS A 76 -21.53 58.52 29.24
C LYS A 76 -21.76 58.66 27.69
N THR A 77 -22.89 58.96 27.01
CA THR A 77 -24.30 59.40 27.32
C THR A 77 -25.24 59.08 26.12
N ASN A 78 -26.57 59.15 26.30
CA ASN A 78 -27.62 59.10 25.25
C ASN A 78 -28.20 60.49 24.93
N SER A 79 -28.95 60.66 23.82
CA SER A 79 -30.27 61.35 23.84
C SER A 79 -31.15 61.19 22.56
N ASN A 80 -32.44 60.92 22.81
CA ASN A 80 -33.71 61.32 22.15
C ASN A 80 -33.90 61.42 20.61
N GLY A 81 -35.02 60.85 20.15
CA GLY A 81 -35.71 61.19 18.89
C GLY A 81 -36.97 60.33 18.65
N LYS A 82 -38.15 60.91 18.41
CA LYS A 82 -39.43 60.17 18.23
C LYS A 82 -39.85 60.05 16.75
N ALA A 83 -40.28 58.84 16.38
CA ALA A 83 -41.31 58.44 15.41
C ALA A 83 -41.48 59.20 14.07
N LYS A 84 -41.41 58.44 12.96
CA LYS A 84 -42.27 58.62 11.78
C LYS A 84 -42.60 57.27 11.12
N SER A 85 -43.60 57.26 10.25
CA SER A 85 -44.40 56.10 9.82
C SER A 85 -43.70 55.08 8.92
N ASN A 86 -44.25 53.86 8.92
CA ASN A 86 -43.87 52.71 8.10
C ASN A 86 -43.55 53.05 6.63
N GLY A 87 -42.26 52.95 6.27
CA GLY A 87 -41.85 52.47 4.95
C GLY A 87 -41.41 51.02 5.09
N ALA A 88 -41.89 50.12 4.23
CA ALA A 88 -41.54 48.71 4.29
C ALA A 88 -40.05 48.51 3.97
N GLN A 89 -39.21 48.38 5.00
CA GLN A 89 -37.80 48.07 4.82
C GLN A 89 -37.66 46.66 4.27
N GLN A 90 -37.35 46.55 2.98
CA GLN A 90 -36.78 45.33 2.42
C GLN A 90 -35.56 44.94 3.26
N VAL A 91 -35.62 43.79 3.92
CA VAL A 91 -34.51 43.26 4.71
C VAL A 91 -33.34 43.02 3.76
N LYS A 92 -32.30 43.86 3.86
CA LYS A 92 -31.09 43.75 3.01
C LYS A 92 -30.48 42.35 3.19
N LYS A 93 -30.52 41.54 2.13
CA LYS A 93 -29.92 40.19 2.10
C LYS A 93 -28.47 40.26 2.59
N GLY A 94 -28.17 39.59 3.71
CA GLY A 94 -26.84 39.56 4.32
C GLY A 94 -26.63 40.56 5.47
N THR A 95 -27.56 40.61 6.43
CA THR A 95 -27.29 41.19 7.76
C THR A 95 -26.10 40.48 8.42
N LYS A 96 -25.16 41.26 8.97
CA LYS A 96 -24.17 40.70 9.92
C LYS A 96 -24.90 40.27 11.18
N HIS A 97 -24.92 38.97 11.46
CA HIS A 97 -25.05 38.51 12.84
C HIS A 97 -23.71 38.78 13.52
N ASN A 98 -23.73 39.54 14.63
CA ASN A 98 -22.52 40.07 15.26
C ASN A 98 -21.73 38.97 16.01
N HIS A 99 -20.57 39.35 16.54
CA HIS A 99 -19.68 38.57 17.42
C HIS A 99 -18.77 37.51 16.78
N TRP A 100 -18.84 37.24 15.48
CA TRP A 100 -17.96 36.26 14.82
C TRP A 100 -17.21 36.79 13.58
N THR A 101 -16.03 36.22 13.34
CA THR A 101 -15.14 36.56 12.22
C THR A 101 -15.85 36.32 10.88
N PRO A 102 -16.07 37.35 10.04
CA PRO A 102 -16.66 37.15 8.72
C PRO A 102 -15.75 36.29 7.84
N ILE A 103 -16.33 35.45 6.97
CA ILE A 103 -15.61 34.73 5.91
C ILE A 103 -14.68 35.73 5.19
N ASN A 104 -13.39 35.42 5.12
CA ASN A 104 -12.39 36.35 4.61
C ASN A 104 -12.71 36.73 3.15
N LYS A 105 -13.03 38.01 2.92
CA LYS A 105 -13.33 38.55 1.59
C LYS A 105 -12.08 39.05 0.85
N LYS A 106 -10.94 39.14 1.55
CA LYS A 106 -9.63 39.54 1.03
C LYS A 106 -8.84 38.31 0.56
N ASN A 107 -9.05 37.94 -0.70
CA ASN A 107 -8.06 37.19 -1.47
C ASN A 107 -7.42 38.18 -2.45
N ASN A 108 -6.21 38.66 -2.13
CA ASN A 108 -5.29 39.13 -3.17
C ASN A 108 -4.95 37.89 -4.01
N SER A 109 -4.86 38.02 -5.33
CA SER A 109 -4.76 36.85 -6.21
C SER A 109 -3.53 35.99 -5.90
N GLY A 110 -2.35 36.60 -5.77
CA GLY A 110 -1.08 35.91 -5.50
C GLY A 110 -0.61 34.96 -6.61
N LEU A 111 -1.45 34.74 -7.64
CA LEU A 111 -1.17 33.86 -8.76
C LEU A 111 -0.20 34.51 -9.76
N THR A 112 0.70 33.71 -10.31
CA THR A 112 1.39 34.07 -11.57
C THR A 112 0.39 34.09 -12.73
N GLU A 113 0.76 34.73 -13.85
CA GLU A 113 -0.09 34.75 -15.05
C GLU A 113 -0.39 33.34 -15.57
N GLN A 114 0.59 32.45 -15.50
CA GLN A 114 0.47 31.02 -15.83
C GLN A 114 -0.58 30.35 -14.94
N GLN A 115 -0.45 30.46 -13.61
CA GLN A 115 -1.42 29.90 -12.66
C GLN A 115 -2.83 30.48 -12.89
N ALA A 116 -2.95 31.78 -13.15
CA ALA A 116 -4.24 32.42 -13.44
C ALA A 116 -4.86 31.95 -14.77
N LYS A 117 -4.04 31.74 -15.81
CA LYS A 117 -4.44 31.19 -17.13
C LYS A 117 -4.93 29.75 -16.99
N TYR A 118 -4.18 28.91 -16.28
CA TYR A 118 -4.55 27.51 -16.05
C TYR A 118 -5.76 27.37 -15.11
N LEU A 119 -5.91 28.22 -14.10
CA LEU A 119 -7.10 28.21 -13.23
C LEU A 119 -8.37 28.56 -14.01
N LYS A 120 -8.33 29.58 -14.88
CA LYS A 120 -9.45 29.90 -15.80
C LYS A 120 -9.77 28.74 -16.74
N LYS A 121 -8.74 28.04 -17.25
CA LYS A 121 -8.90 26.85 -18.12
C LYS A 121 -9.54 25.68 -17.36
N LEU A 122 -9.12 25.42 -16.13
CA LEU A 122 -9.70 24.41 -15.23
C LEU A 122 -11.16 24.70 -14.95
N ILE A 123 -11.49 25.91 -14.46
CA ILE A 123 -12.87 26.32 -14.16
C ILE A 123 -13.76 26.14 -15.39
N LYS A 124 -13.34 26.63 -16.58
CA LYS A 124 -14.12 26.50 -17.82
C LYS A 124 -14.30 25.03 -18.28
N LYS A 125 -13.31 24.15 -18.08
CA LYS A 125 -13.47 22.72 -18.35
C LYS A 125 -14.46 22.08 -17.37
N TYR A 126 -14.26 22.33 -16.08
CA TYR A 126 -15.02 21.73 -14.98
C TYR A 126 -16.51 22.12 -15.06
N THR A 127 -16.84 23.41 -15.12
CA THR A 127 -18.24 23.88 -15.19
C THR A 127 -18.94 23.56 -16.51
N LYS A 128 -18.19 23.20 -17.57
CA LYS A 128 -18.77 22.62 -18.79
C LYS A 128 -19.12 21.14 -18.59
N LYS A 129 -18.30 20.37 -17.87
CA LYS A 129 -18.51 18.93 -17.63
C LYS A 129 -19.67 18.69 -16.65
N THR A 130 -19.73 19.45 -15.56
CA THR A 130 -20.66 19.23 -14.43
C THR A 130 -21.68 20.37 -14.30
N LYS A 131 -22.28 20.75 -15.43
CA LYS A 131 -23.11 21.95 -15.58
C LYS A 131 -24.45 21.80 -14.84
N GLY A 132 -25.14 20.68 -14.99
CA GLY A 132 -26.34 20.30 -14.25
C GLY A 132 -26.09 20.28 -12.75
N SER A 133 -24.97 19.69 -12.30
CA SER A 133 -24.54 19.74 -10.89
C SER A 133 -24.39 21.18 -10.37
N GLN A 134 -23.80 22.09 -11.17
CA GLN A 134 -23.70 23.51 -10.84
C GLN A 134 -25.09 24.19 -10.80
N GLN A 135 -25.92 23.96 -11.82
CA GLN A 135 -27.23 24.60 -11.97
C GLN A 135 -28.22 24.16 -10.89
N LEU A 136 -28.30 22.86 -10.60
CA LEU A 136 -29.08 22.31 -9.49
C LEU A 136 -28.62 22.91 -8.15
N THR A 137 -27.30 23.00 -7.94
CA THR A 137 -26.76 23.63 -6.72
C THR A 137 -27.11 25.12 -6.64
N GLN A 138 -27.14 25.85 -7.75
CA GLN A 138 -27.54 27.26 -7.75
C GLN A 138 -29.05 27.44 -7.51
N ALA A 139 -29.89 26.54 -8.01
CA ALA A 139 -31.33 26.56 -7.76
C ALA A 139 -31.68 26.21 -6.30
N GLN A 140 -31.14 25.09 -5.78
CA GLN A 140 -31.50 24.62 -4.44
C GLN A 140 -31.05 25.57 -3.32
N ARG A 141 -29.99 26.36 -3.51
CA ARG A 141 -29.52 27.38 -2.55
C ARG A 141 -30.57 28.41 -2.13
N GLN A 142 -31.70 28.54 -2.84
CA GLN A 142 -32.82 29.38 -2.43
C GLN A 142 -33.67 28.78 -1.30
N HIS A 143 -33.73 27.46 -1.18
CA HIS A 143 -34.66 26.73 -0.30
C HIS A 143 -33.98 25.70 0.62
N LEU A 144 -32.86 25.11 0.20
CA LEU A 144 -32.11 24.09 0.95
C LEU A 144 -30.82 24.67 1.54
N ALA A 145 -30.75 24.74 2.87
CA ALA A 145 -29.59 25.20 3.62
C ALA A 145 -28.58 24.06 3.92
N ASP A 146 -28.01 23.44 2.90
CA ASP A 146 -26.99 22.37 3.08
C ASP A 146 -25.61 22.98 3.47
N PRO A 147 -25.07 22.72 4.68
CA PRO A 147 -23.76 23.24 5.11
C PRO A 147 -22.59 22.73 4.26
N ARG A 148 -22.73 21.61 3.53
CA ARG A 148 -21.70 21.14 2.60
C ARG A 148 -21.51 22.11 1.43
N SER A 149 -22.53 22.90 1.09
CA SER A 149 -22.52 23.86 -0.04
C SER A 149 -21.59 25.08 0.13
N ILE A 150 -20.86 25.19 1.24
CA ILE A 150 -19.79 26.19 1.46
C ILE A 150 -18.42 25.54 1.75
N THR A 151 -18.34 24.20 1.77
CA THR A 151 -17.09 23.49 2.05
C THR A 151 -16.02 23.80 0.98
N GLY A 152 -14.81 24.14 1.42
CA GLY A 152 -13.71 24.49 0.51
C GLY A 152 -13.84 25.83 -0.21
N PHE A 153 -14.78 26.70 0.19
CA PHE A 153 -15.04 27.97 -0.51
C PHE A 153 -13.79 28.87 -0.62
N ASN A 154 -13.42 29.19 -1.86
CA ASN A 154 -12.37 30.16 -2.19
C ASN A 154 -12.91 31.12 -3.26
N LYS A 155 -12.73 32.43 -3.07
CA LYS A 155 -13.16 33.47 -4.02
C LYS A 155 -12.58 33.29 -5.43
N LEU A 156 -11.38 32.72 -5.56
CA LEU A 156 -10.67 32.53 -6.84
C LEU A 156 -11.29 31.43 -7.73
N TRP A 157 -11.96 30.45 -7.12
CA TRP A 157 -12.59 29.32 -7.83
C TRP A 157 -13.99 28.99 -7.30
N LYS A 158 -14.70 30.00 -6.80
CA LYS A 158 -16.08 29.90 -6.29
C LYS A 158 -17.02 29.15 -7.24
N ASP A 159 -16.77 29.27 -8.54
CA ASP A 159 -17.58 28.71 -9.61
C ASP A 159 -17.36 27.20 -9.81
N MET A 160 -16.51 26.55 -9.01
CA MET A 160 -16.43 25.08 -8.86
C MET A 160 -16.93 24.59 -7.49
N ILE A 161 -17.37 25.48 -6.59
CA ILE A 161 -17.76 25.13 -5.21
C ILE A 161 -19.22 24.68 -5.17
N TYR A 162 -19.43 23.40 -5.50
CA TYR A 162 -20.67 22.66 -5.39
C TYR A 162 -20.39 21.16 -5.23
N GLN A 163 -21.41 20.42 -4.84
CA GLN A 163 -21.39 18.96 -4.83
C GLN A 163 -21.75 18.44 -6.23
N ILE A 164 -21.21 17.29 -6.60
CA ILE A 164 -21.70 16.55 -7.77
C ILE A 164 -23.08 16.00 -7.44
N ALA A 165 -24.06 16.26 -8.30
CA ALA A 165 -25.40 15.74 -8.16
C ALA A 165 -25.45 14.35 -8.82
N VAL A 166 -25.41 13.30 -7.99
CA VAL A 166 -25.42 11.91 -8.44
C VAL A 166 -26.83 11.47 -8.78
N GLU A 167 -27.03 10.86 -9.95
CA GLU A 167 -28.30 10.28 -10.39
C GLU A 167 -28.36 8.77 -10.10
N ARG A 168 -27.25 8.04 -10.29
CA ARG A 168 -27.18 6.59 -10.03
C ARG A 168 -25.81 6.15 -9.51
N SER A 169 -25.76 5.01 -8.82
CA SER A 169 -24.53 4.39 -8.31
C SER A 169 -24.62 2.86 -8.26
N LYS A 170 -23.50 2.18 -8.53
CA LYS A 170 -23.37 0.72 -8.54
C LYS A 170 -21.89 0.32 -8.44
N GLY A 171 -21.56 -0.64 -7.57
CA GLY A 171 -20.18 -1.12 -7.39
C GLY A 171 -19.24 -0.02 -6.91
N SER A 172 -18.05 0.11 -7.49
CA SER A 172 -17.12 1.21 -7.25
C SER A 172 -17.57 2.57 -7.80
N LYS A 173 -18.68 2.65 -8.56
CA LYS A 173 -18.95 3.77 -9.46
C LYS A 173 -20.23 4.57 -9.14
N ILE A 174 -20.17 5.86 -9.50
CA ILE A 174 -21.28 6.82 -9.48
C ILE A 174 -21.39 7.52 -10.84
N TRP A 175 -22.60 7.97 -11.17
CA TRP A 175 -22.85 8.78 -12.36
C TRP A 175 -23.67 10.02 -12.00
N ASP A 176 -23.28 11.18 -12.54
CA ASP A 176 -23.95 12.46 -12.26
C ASP A 176 -25.08 12.79 -13.24
N VAL A 177 -25.89 13.81 -12.89
CA VAL A 177 -26.99 14.35 -13.72
C VAL A 177 -26.53 14.98 -15.05
N ASP A 178 -25.22 15.06 -15.29
CA ASP A 178 -24.62 15.48 -16.56
C ASP A 178 -24.17 14.25 -17.40
N GLY A 179 -24.39 13.03 -16.89
CA GLY A 179 -24.05 11.75 -17.54
C GLY A 179 -22.62 11.27 -17.31
N ASN A 180 -21.84 11.96 -16.48
CA ASN A 180 -20.43 11.64 -16.26
C ASN A 180 -20.25 10.45 -15.32
N GLU A 181 -19.41 9.49 -15.70
CA GLU A 181 -18.95 8.39 -14.82
C GLU A 181 -17.81 8.83 -13.90
N TYR A 182 -17.80 8.29 -12.67
CA TYR A 182 -16.70 8.42 -11.72
C TYR A 182 -16.44 7.12 -10.96
N VAL A 183 -15.17 6.78 -10.74
CA VAL A 183 -14.75 5.84 -9.68
C VAL A 183 -14.82 6.57 -8.32
N ASP A 184 -15.53 6.02 -7.34
CA ASP A 184 -15.89 6.71 -6.09
C ASP A 184 -15.13 6.23 -4.86
N TYR A 185 -14.10 6.98 -4.51
CA TYR A 185 -13.34 6.80 -3.27
C TYR A 185 -13.98 7.50 -2.06
N ARG A 186 -15.02 8.32 -2.24
CA ARG A 186 -15.83 8.83 -1.12
C ARG A 186 -16.70 7.72 -0.53
N SER A 187 -17.17 6.79 -1.36
CA SER A 187 -17.84 5.53 -1.00
C SER A 187 -18.87 5.68 0.12
N ALA A 188 -19.79 6.63 -0.09
CA ALA A 188 -20.82 7.04 0.86
C ALA A 188 -20.30 7.28 2.30
N PHE A 189 -19.15 7.97 2.42
CA PHE A 189 -18.47 8.29 3.68
C PHE A 189 -18.06 7.06 4.51
N GLY A 190 -17.94 5.88 3.88
CA GLY A 190 -17.51 4.63 4.49
C GLY A 190 -18.58 3.54 4.55
N ILE A 191 -19.84 3.89 4.29
CA ILE A 191 -21.00 2.97 4.29
C ILE A 191 -20.82 1.85 3.25
N SER A 192 -20.36 2.19 2.05
CA SER A 192 -20.35 1.30 0.88
C SER A 192 -19.21 0.25 0.88
N LEU A 193 -18.97 -0.50 1.97
CA LEU A 193 -17.90 -1.52 2.04
C LEU A 193 -17.91 -2.49 0.84
N PHE A 194 -19.11 -2.91 0.42
CA PHE A 194 -19.36 -3.82 -0.69
C PHE A 194 -19.53 -3.10 -2.05
N GLY A 195 -19.14 -1.82 -2.12
CA GLY A 195 -19.54 -0.91 -3.19
C GLY A 195 -20.97 -0.38 -3.00
N HIS A 196 -21.37 0.50 -3.90
CA HIS A 196 -22.72 1.05 -3.98
C HIS A 196 -23.71 -0.01 -4.45
N THR A 197 -24.87 -0.05 -3.81
CA THR A 197 -26.04 -0.77 -4.31
C THR A 197 -25.76 -2.27 -4.62
N PRO A 198 -25.16 -3.05 -3.70
CA PRO A 198 -24.89 -4.46 -3.93
C PRO A 198 -26.20 -5.27 -3.92
N ASP A 199 -26.26 -6.33 -4.72
CA ASP A 199 -27.53 -6.96 -5.09
C ASP A 199 -28.22 -7.67 -3.92
N PHE A 200 -27.46 -8.27 -3.00
CA PHE A 200 -28.00 -8.89 -1.78
C PHE A 200 -28.69 -7.88 -0.85
N ILE A 201 -28.25 -6.62 -0.82
CA ILE A 201 -28.92 -5.54 -0.07
C ILE A 201 -30.15 -5.04 -0.84
N GLN A 202 -30.08 -4.86 -2.16
CA GLN A 202 -31.25 -4.52 -2.96
C GLN A 202 -32.37 -5.55 -2.79
N GLN A 203 -32.01 -6.84 -2.82
CA GLN A 203 -32.94 -7.94 -2.61
C GLN A 203 -33.58 -7.89 -1.22
N ALA A 204 -32.78 -7.81 -0.15
CA ALA A 204 -33.30 -7.75 1.22
C ALA A 204 -34.23 -6.54 1.47
N VAL A 205 -33.95 -5.39 0.84
CA VAL A 205 -34.82 -4.20 0.92
C VAL A 205 -36.12 -4.39 0.12
N ARG A 206 -36.09 -4.99 -1.08
CA ARG A 206 -37.30 -5.32 -1.86
C ARG A 206 -38.18 -6.32 -1.12
N GLU A 207 -37.59 -7.42 -0.67
CA GLU A 207 -38.27 -8.47 0.09
C GLU A 207 -38.90 -7.95 1.40
N GLN A 208 -38.41 -6.85 1.98
CA GLN A 208 -39.03 -6.23 3.15
C GLN A 208 -40.07 -5.17 2.76
N LEU A 209 -39.93 -4.46 1.64
CA LEU A 209 -40.99 -3.59 1.10
C LEU A 209 -42.26 -4.39 0.79
N GLU A 210 -42.12 -5.58 0.21
CA GLU A 210 -43.22 -6.51 -0.06
C GLU A 210 -43.93 -7.02 1.21
N LYS A 211 -43.27 -6.92 2.38
CA LYS A 211 -43.78 -7.35 3.69
C LYS A 211 -44.32 -6.19 4.55
N GLY A 212 -44.28 -4.94 4.06
CA GLY A 212 -44.72 -3.76 4.81
C GLY A 212 -43.65 -3.11 5.70
N ILE A 213 -44.03 -2.02 6.37
CA ILE A 213 -43.15 -1.15 7.17
C ILE A 213 -43.82 -0.83 8.50
N GLU A 214 -43.95 -1.85 9.34
CA GLU A 214 -44.62 -1.72 10.63
C GLU A 214 -43.68 -1.08 11.68
N LEU A 215 -43.94 0.18 12.01
CA LEU A 215 -43.25 0.92 13.07
C LEU A 215 -43.99 0.82 14.40
N GLY A 216 -43.26 0.94 15.51
CA GLY A 216 -43.81 0.83 16.87
C GLY A 216 -43.99 -0.61 17.38
N VAL A 217 -43.96 -1.61 16.51
CA VAL A 217 -44.07 -3.04 16.87
C VAL A 217 -42.70 -3.75 16.96
N LEU A 218 -42.68 -4.95 17.51
CA LEU A 218 -41.48 -5.79 17.58
C LEU A 218 -41.21 -6.47 16.23
N THR A 219 -40.16 -6.05 15.51
CA THR A 219 -39.70 -6.76 14.30
C THR A 219 -38.74 -7.91 14.64
N PRO A 220 -38.97 -9.15 14.13
CA PRO A 220 -38.05 -10.28 14.32
C PRO A 220 -36.64 -10.04 13.78
N LEU A 221 -36.47 -9.13 12.82
CA LEU A 221 -35.16 -8.78 12.27
C LEU A 221 -34.27 -8.08 13.31
N ALA A 222 -34.84 -7.34 14.27
CA ALA A 222 -34.06 -6.67 15.31
C ALA A 222 -33.28 -7.67 16.18
N LYS A 223 -33.89 -8.83 16.52
CA LYS A 223 -33.17 -9.91 17.22
C LYS A 223 -32.01 -10.43 16.37
N LYS A 224 -32.25 -10.75 15.10
CA LYS A 224 -31.22 -11.28 14.20
C LYS A 224 -30.04 -10.32 13.98
N VAL A 225 -30.31 -9.02 13.92
CA VAL A 225 -29.29 -7.96 13.85
C VAL A 225 -28.52 -7.88 15.17
N ALA A 226 -29.20 -7.93 16.31
CA ALA A 226 -28.56 -7.93 17.62
C ALA A 226 -27.66 -9.16 17.85
N ASP A 227 -28.17 -10.35 17.53
CA ASP A 227 -27.43 -11.63 17.59
C ASP A 227 -26.12 -11.55 16.80
N LEU A 228 -26.17 -11.09 15.55
CA LEU A 228 -25.00 -10.94 14.68
C LEU A 228 -24.04 -9.84 15.15
N LEU A 229 -24.54 -8.73 15.71
CA LEU A 229 -23.68 -7.68 16.25
C LEU A 229 -22.91 -8.16 17.48
N CYS A 230 -23.57 -8.89 18.39
CA CYS A 230 -22.91 -9.50 19.55
C CYS A 230 -21.87 -10.54 19.10
N GLU A 231 -22.26 -11.49 18.23
CA GLU A 231 -21.36 -12.52 17.70
C GLU A 231 -20.12 -11.95 16.99
N LEU A 232 -20.30 -10.97 16.10
CA LEU A 232 -19.21 -10.44 15.28
C LEU A 232 -18.34 -9.39 16.00
N SER A 233 -18.88 -8.68 17.00
CA SER A 233 -18.09 -7.76 17.83
C SER A 233 -17.40 -8.47 19.00
N GLY A 234 -17.99 -9.55 19.51
CA GLY A 234 -17.61 -10.22 20.77
C GLY A 234 -18.23 -9.60 22.03
N MET A 235 -19.18 -8.67 21.89
CA MET A 235 -19.84 -8.00 23.01
C MET A 235 -21.10 -8.73 23.49
N GLU A 236 -21.42 -8.59 24.77
CA GLU A 236 -22.49 -9.31 25.46
C GLU A 236 -23.89 -8.84 25.06
N ARG A 237 -24.09 -7.51 24.95
CA ARG A 237 -25.38 -6.89 24.65
C ARG A 237 -25.24 -5.76 23.63
N VAL A 238 -26.35 -5.36 23.00
CA VAL A 238 -26.39 -4.29 22.01
C VAL A 238 -27.74 -3.57 22.01
N THR A 239 -27.70 -2.23 21.94
CA THR A 239 -28.86 -1.37 21.68
C THR A 239 -28.75 -0.72 20.29
N LEU A 240 -29.90 -0.43 19.68
CA LEU A 240 -30.03 -0.01 18.28
C LEU A 240 -30.52 1.44 18.20
N VAL A 241 -29.92 2.23 17.30
CA VAL A 241 -30.17 3.68 17.15
C VAL A 241 -30.26 4.05 15.65
N ASN A 242 -30.60 5.30 15.30
CA ASN A 242 -30.75 5.71 13.90
C ASN A 242 -29.46 6.28 13.29
N THR A 243 -28.64 6.96 14.08
CA THR A 243 -27.42 7.65 13.61
C THR A 243 -26.23 7.48 14.56
N GLY A 244 -25.02 7.65 14.03
CA GLY A 244 -23.78 7.53 14.83
C GLY A 244 -23.69 8.52 16.01
N SER A 245 -24.31 9.70 15.87
CA SER A 245 -24.36 10.69 16.95
C SER A 245 -25.32 10.27 18.08
N GLU A 246 -26.39 9.54 17.77
CA GLU A 246 -27.26 8.95 18.79
C GLU A 246 -26.54 7.85 19.57
N SER A 247 -25.74 6.99 18.92
CA SER A 247 -25.02 5.92 19.61
C SER A 247 -23.96 6.46 20.56
N LEU A 248 -23.21 7.48 20.15
CA LEU A 248 -22.22 8.13 21.03
C LEU A 248 -22.91 8.85 22.21
N SER A 249 -24.04 9.50 21.96
CA SER A 249 -24.89 10.10 23.00
C SER A 249 -25.47 9.04 23.96
N ALA A 250 -25.83 7.86 23.45
CA ALA A 250 -26.37 6.75 24.23
C ALA A 250 -25.27 6.10 25.08
N ALA A 251 -24.10 5.81 24.51
CA ALA A 251 -22.96 5.25 25.23
C ALA A 251 -22.48 6.18 26.36
N VAL A 252 -22.44 7.50 26.13
CA VAL A 252 -22.11 8.46 27.20
C VAL A 252 -23.21 8.55 28.25
N ARG A 253 -24.49 8.51 27.86
CA ARG A 253 -25.60 8.44 28.84
C ARG A 253 -25.54 7.18 29.68
N ALA A 254 -25.20 6.04 29.09
CA ALA A 254 -25.00 4.78 29.79
C ALA A 254 -23.83 4.87 30.77
N ALA A 255 -22.66 5.33 30.32
CA ALA A 255 -21.50 5.52 31.17
C ALA A 255 -21.79 6.44 32.38
N ARG A 256 -22.47 7.58 32.16
CA ARG A 256 -22.92 8.47 33.25
C ARG A 256 -23.89 7.80 34.22
N THR A 257 -24.84 7.02 33.70
CA THR A 257 -25.84 6.32 34.53
C THR A 257 -25.20 5.24 35.42
N VAL A 258 -24.20 4.51 34.92
CA VAL A 258 -23.50 3.46 35.68
C VAL A 258 -22.50 4.03 36.67
N THR A 259 -21.69 5.02 36.25
CA THR A 259 -20.60 5.55 37.07
C THR A 259 -21.03 6.63 38.06
N MET A 260 -22.21 7.22 37.87
CA MET A 260 -22.70 8.40 38.59
C MET A 260 -21.75 9.61 38.53
N LYS A 261 -20.93 9.68 37.48
CA LYS A 261 -19.99 10.77 37.17
C LYS A 261 -20.51 11.59 35.99
N ASP A 262 -20.19 12.88 35.93
CA ASP A 262 -20.67 13.79 34.88
C ASP A 262 -19.69 13.98 33.71
N ARG A 263 -18.38 13.95 33.97
CA ARG A 263 -17.37 14.41 33.01
C ARG A 263 -17.04 13.32 32.00
N ILE A 264 -16.64 13.70 30.79
CA ILE A 264 -16.07 12.76 29.80
C ILE A 264 -14.72 13.27 29.29
N ALA A 265 -13.88 12.37 28.81
CA ALA A 265 -12.65 12.70 28.10
C ALA A 265 -12.78 12.35 26.61
N VAL A 266 -12.19 13.18 25.75
CA VAL A 266 -12.12 13.00 24.29
C VAL A 266 -10.73 13.42 23.81
N PHE A 267 -10.28 12.95 22.64
CA PHE A 267 -8.98 13.32 22.09
C PHE A 267 -9.07 14.39 20.98
N GLU A 268 -8.06 15.25 20.91
CA GLU A 268 -7.98 16.29 19.88
C GLU A 268 -7.76 15.67 18.48
N GLY A 269 -8.72 15.92 17.58
CA GLY A 269 -8.71 15.44 16.19
C GLY A 269 -9.76 14.37 15.89
N ASP A 270 -10.32 13.74 16.91
CA ASP A 270 -11.40 12.74 16.82
C ASP A 270 -12.74 13.40 16.42
N TYR A 271 -13.64 12.64 15.78
CA TYR A 271 -14.95 13.14 15.34
C TYR A 271 -16.14 12.32 15.87
N HIS A 272 -16.53 12.59 17.11
CA HIS A 272 -17.66 11.95 17.79
C HIS A 272 -19.06 12.51 17.39
N GLY A 273 -19.28 12.76 16.10
CA GLY A 273 -20.57 13.17 15.56
C GLY A 273 -20.94 14.65 15.81
N ILE A 274 -22.23 14.91 16.09
CA ILE A 274 -22.80 16.27 16.18
C ILE A 274 -23.55 16.59 17.49
N ALA A 275 -23.39 15.79 18.54
CA ALA A 275 -23.92 16.15 19.86
C ALA A 275 -23.13 17.34 20.44
N ASP A 276 -23.80 18.34 21.03
CA ASP A 276 -23.19 19.62 21.39
C ASP A 276 -21.97 19.51 22.32
N GLU A 277 -21.97 18.55 23.26
CA GLU A 277 -20.83 18.30 24.15
C GLU A 277 -19.61 17.69 23.42
N MET A 278 -19.83 16.94 22.33
CA MET A 278 -18.77 16.37 21.49
C MET A 278 -18.13 17.42 20.57
N LEU A 279 -18.79 18.54 20.34
CA LEU A 279 -18.33 19.62 19.46
C LEU A 279 -17.39 20.59 20.20
N VAL A 280 -16.37 20.01 20.83
CA VAL A 280 -15.40 20.65 21.72
C VAL A 280 -13.99 20.69 21.10
N ARG A 281 -13.15 21.60 21.60
CA ARG A 281 -11.71 21.63 21.37
C ARG A 281 -10.98 22.06 22.63
N GLY A 282 -9.78 21.54 22.82
CA GLY A 282 -8.85 22.03 23.83
C GLY A 282 -8.24 23.36 23.41
N VAL A 283 -7.97 24.23 24.37
CA VAL A 283 -7.06 25.37 24.21
C VAL A 283 -6.22 25.46 25.49
N GLU A 284 -4.90 25.42 25.35
CA GLU A 284 -4.04 25.71 26.49
C GLU A 284 -4.04 27.22 26.78
N ARG A 285 -4.23 27.60 28.05
CA ARG A 285 -4.17 28.98 28.50
C ARG A 285 -3.59 29.08 29.89
N ASN A 286 -2.46 29.78 30.01
CA ASN A 286 -1.72 29.96 31.27
C ASN A 286 -1.34 28.62 31.95
N GLY A 287 -0.90 27.62 31.18
CA GLY A 287 -0.55 26.29 31.70
C GLY A 287 -1.76 25.45 32.15
N LYS A 288 -2.97 25.75 31.66
CA LYS A 288 -4.17 24.95 31.89
C LYS A 288 -4.90 24.69 30.58
N ASN A 289 -5.26 23.44 30.33
CA ASN A 289 -6.18 23.09 29.24
C ASN A 289 -7.59 23.56 29.61
N ILE A 290 -8.20 24.38 28.76
CA ILE A 290 -9.60 24.77 28.85
C ILE A 290 -10.37 24.28 27.63
N SER A 291 -11.52 23.68 27.89
CA SER A 291 -12.42 23.20 26.83
C SER A 291 -13.29 24.35 26.32
N LEU A 292 -13.38 24.49 25.00
CA LEU A 292 -14.14 25.54 24.33
C LEU A 292 -14.92 24.98 23.13
N PRO A 293 -16.08 25.57 22.75
CA PRO A 293 -16.80 25.14 21.57
C PRO A 293 -15.98 25.28 20.27
N VAL A 294 -16.18 24.35 19.33
CA VAL A 294 -15.59 24.45 17.97
C VAL A 294 -16.29 25.51 17.11
N SER A 295 -17.58 25.77 17.34
CA SER A 295 -18.41 26.63 16.48
C SER A 295 -19.45 27.44 17.27
N PRO A 296 -20.09 28.46 16.64
CA PRO A 296 -21.17 29.22 17.26
C PRO A 296 -22.46 28.40 17.36
N GLY A 297 -23.22 28.59 18.44
CA GLY A 297 -24.51 27.93 18.69
C GLY A 297 -24.45 26.97 19.86
N ILE A 298 -23.36 26.22 19.97
CA ILE A 298 -23.06 25.30 21.07
C ILE A 298 -22.95 26.07 22.41
N PRO A 299 -23.76 25.75 23.43
CA PRO A 299 -23.65 26.34 24.75
C PRO A 299 -22.34 25.98 25.45
N LYS A 300 -21.63 26.98 26.01
CA LYS A 300 -20.32 26.77 26.64
C LYS A 300 -20.33 25.75 27.79
N PHE A 301 -21.41 25.72 28.58
CA PHE A 301 -21.51 24.83 29.75
C PHE A 301 -21.55 23.33 29.39
N LEU A 302 -21.99 22.97 28.18
CA LEU A 302 -22.00 21.56 27.74
C LEU A 302 -20.58 21.03 27.48
N VAL A 303 -19.67 21.89 27.02
CA VAL A 303 -18.28 21.51 26.72
C VAL A 303 -17.32 21.78 27.88
N GLU A 304 -17.73 22.51 28.92
CA GLU A 304 -16.94 22.69 30.15
C GLU A 304 -16.79 21.38 30.92
N ASN A 305 -17.81 20.50 30.88
CA ASN A 305 -17.78 19.16 31.45
C ASN A 305 -17.10 18.11 30.54
N VAL A 306 -16.24 18.55 29.61
CA VAL A 306 -15.41 17.68 28.78
C VAL A 306 -13.93 17.96 29.03
N LEU A 307 -13.12 16.91 29.09
CA LEU A 307 -11.66 16.96 29.17
C LEU A 307 -11.09 16.65 27.79
N VAL A 308 -10.59 17.65 27.07
CA VAL A 308 -9.88 17.39 25.80
C VAL A 308 -8.43 17.05 26.09
N LEU A 309 -8.03 15.88 25.60
CA LEU A 309 -6.70 15.30 25.69
C LEU A 309 -5.99 15.35 24.34
N ARG A 310 -4.70 15.05 24.32
CA ARG A 310 -3.88 14.91 23.12
C ARG A 310 -3.14 13.58 23.16
N TYR A 311 -3.02 12.90 22.02
CA TYR A 311 -2.30 11.62 21.93
C TYR A 311 -0.77 11.78 22.07
N ASP A 312 -0.23 12.98 21.81
CA ASP A 312 1.19 13.33 21.91
C ASP A 312 1.56 14.07 23.21
N ASP A 313 0.63 14.14 24.18
CA ASP A 313 0.85 14.71 25.50
C ASP A 313 1.49 13.66 26.43
N PRO A 314 2.73 13.85 26.93
CA PRO A 314 3.43 12.83 27.71
C PRO A 314 2.77 12.54 29.06
N ASP A 315 1.98 13.47 29.61
CA ASP A 315 1.29 13.27 30.88
C ASP A 315 -0.15 12.76 30.69
N VAL A 316 -0.57 12.39 29.47
CA VAL A 316 -1.98 12.06 29.16
C VAL A 316 -2.56 10.99 30.06
N LEU A 317 -1.77 9.97 30.42
CA LEU A 317 -2.19 8.89 31.33
C LEU A 317 -2.40 9.40 32.76
N GLU A 318 -1.51 10.27 33.27
CA GLU A 318 -1.66 10.85 34.61
C GLU A 318 -2.77 11.90 34.65
N LYS A 319 -3.05 12.59 33.54
CA LYS A 319 -4.21 13.48 33.37
C LYS A 319 -5.53 12.69 33.43
N ILE A 320 -5.63 11.56 32.72
CA ILE A 320 -6.79 10.66 32.83
C ILE A 320 -6.94 10.17 34.27
N LYS A 321 -5.88 9.66 34.88
CA LYS A 321 -5.87 9.13 36.26
C LYS A 321 -6.24 10.18 37.31
N THR A 322 -5.70 11.39 37.21
CA THR A 322 -6.04 12.54 38.08
C THR A 322 -7.54 12.84 38.04
N HIS A 323 -8.13 12.82 36.83
CA HIS A 323 -9.56 13.10 36.61
C HIS A 323 -10.47 11.86 36.70
N ALA A 324 -9.95 10.65 36.94
CA ALA A 324 -10.73 9.42 36.87
C ALA A 324 -11.87 9.33 37.90
N HIS A 325 -11.78 10.08 39.00
CA HIS A 325 -12.84 10.21 40.00
C HIS A 325 -14.08 10.99 39.49
N GLU A 326 -13.93 11.86 38.49
CA GLU A 326 -15.01 12.65 37.88
C GLU A 326 -15.35 12.23 36.43
N LEU A 327 -14.54 11.38 35.80
CA LEU A 327 -14.74 10.87 34.44
C LEU A 327 -15.69 9.67 34.40
N ALA A 328 -16.84 9.82 33.77
CA ALA A 328 -17.74 8.72 33.40
C ALA A 328 -17.19 7.86 32.25
N ALA A 329 -16.57 8.51 31.25
CA ALA A 329 -16.05 7.83 30.07
C ALA A 329 -14.79 8.49 29.50
N VAL A 330 -13.98 7.68 28.83
CA VAL A 330 -12.96 8.11 27.85
C VAL A 330 -13.42 7.64 26.47
N LEU A 331 -13.68 8.57 25.57
CA LEU A 331 -14.03 8.29 24.16
C LEU A 331 -12.77 8.37 23.30
N VAL A 332 -12.69 7.48 22.32
CA VAL A 332 -11.53 7.32 21.42
C VAL A 332 -12.05 6.96 20.03
N GLU A 333 -11.65 7.68 18.97
CA GLU A 333 -11.75 7.23 17.57
C GLU A 333 -10.47 6.43 17.24
N PRO A 334 -10.47 5.08 17.32
CA PRO A 334 -9.22 4.32 17.55
C PRO A 334 -8.20 4.39 16.41
N ILE A 335 -8.65 4.79 15.21
CA ILE A 335 -7.81 5.22 14.09
C ILE A 335 -8.51 6.40 13.41
N GLN A 336 -8.00 7.62 13.68
CA GLN A 336 -8.48 8.85 13.05
C GLN A 336 -8.41 8.75 11.50
N PRO A 337 -9.52 8.85 10.76
CA PRO A 337 -9.50 8.81 9.29
C PRO A 337 -8.74 10.00 8.68
N SER A 338 -8.64 11.10 9.42
CA SER A 338 -7.82 12.26 9.10
C SER A 338 -6.31 11.98 9.21
N ASN A 339 -5.90 10.94 9.94
CA ASN A 339 -4.50 10.61 10.21
C ASN A 339 -4.31 9.08 10.41
N PRO A 340 -4.67 8.24 9.41
CA PRO A 340 -4.98 6.83 9.62
C PRO A 340 -3.80 5.96 10.08
N THR A 341 -2.58 6.46 10.00
CA THR A 341 -1.36 5.74 10.40
C THR A 341 -0.96 6.00 11.86
N HIS A 342 -1.56 6.98 12.53
CA HIS A 342 -1.37 7.17 13.96
C HIS A 342 -2.08 6.05 14.72
N GLN A 343 -1.32 5.06 15.16
CA GLN A 343 -1.81 3.86 15.84
C GLN A 343 -1.22 3.73 17.25
N PRO A 344 -1.75 4.47 18.25
CA PRO A 344 -1.16 4.60 19.59
C PRO A 344 -1.43 3.36 20.48
N ARG A 345 -1.09 2.15 20.02
CA ARG A 345 -1.45 0.86 20.64
C ARG A 345 -1.13 0.77 22.13
N GLU A 346 0.09 1.11 22.53
CA GLU A 346 0.53 1.02 23.93
C GLU A 346 -0.24 2.00 24.84
N LEU A 347 -0.48 3.21 24.34
CA LEU A 347 -1.30 4.22 25.00
C LEU A 347 -2.76 3.76 25.13
N LEU A 348 -3.35 3.16 24.10
CA LEU A 348 -4.72 2.60 24.19
C LEU A 348 -4.81 1.48 25.24
N HIS A 349 -3.83 0.56 25.29
CA HIS A 349 -3.76 -0.48 26.32
C HIS A 349 -3.59 0.10 27.74
N ALA A 350 -2.75 1.13 27.90
CA ALA A 350 -2.59 1.83 29.17
C ALA A 350 -3.86 2.60 29.60
N ILE A 351 -4.56 3.23 28.65
CA ILE A 351 -5.88 3.84 28.89
C ILE A 351 -6.89 2.78 29.31
N ARG A 352 -6.93 1.60 28.66
CA ARG A 352 -7.84 0.51 29.04
C ARG A 352 -7.58 0.05 30.48
N LYS A 353 -6.31 -0.08 30.87
CA LYS A 353 -5.93 -0.40 32.24
C LYS A 353 -6.42 0.65 33.24
N ILE A 354 -6.10 1.94 33.04
CA ILE A 354 -6.49 3.02 33.96
C ILE A 354 -8.02 3.15 34.05
N THR A 355 -8.75 3.03 32.93
CA THR A 355 -10.22 3.11 32.90
C THR A 355 -10.86 1.97 33.69
N ALA A 356 -10.38 0.74 33.52
CA ALA A 356 -10.83 -0.41 34.31
C ALA A 356 -10.50 -0.29 35.81
N GLU A 357 -9.30 0.19 36.16
CA GLU A 357 -8.84 0.36 37.55
C GLU A 357 -9.58 1.46 38.34
N ASN A 358 -10.30 2.37 37.67
CA ASN A 358 -10.91 3.57 38.29
C ASN A 358 -12.42 3.74 38.00
N GLU A 359 -13.07 2.68 37.49
CA GLU A 359 -14.48 2.69 37.08
C GLU A 359 -14.84 3.84 36.14
N VAL A 360 -14.15 3.90 35.01
CA VAL A 360 -14.41 4.81 33.89
C VAL A 360 -14.71 3.94 32.66
N ALA A 361 -15.74 4.26 31.88
CA ALA A 361 -16.03 3.51 30.66
C ALA A 361 -15.02 3.85 29.55
N LEU A 362 -14.32 2.86 28.99
CA LEU A 362 -13.66 3.04 27.69
C LEU A 362 -14.69 2.86 26.58
N VAL A 363 -14.86 3.89 25.75
CA VAL A 363 -15.82 3.88 24.63
C VAL A 363 -15.05 4.03 23.31
N PHE A 364 -15.13 3.01 22.45
CA PHE A 364 -14.58 3.08 21.10
C PHE A 364 -15.61 3.63 20.10
N ASP A 365 -15.26 4.72 19.44
CA ASP A 365 -15.96 5.24 18.27
C ASP A 365 -15.49 4.48 17.02
N GLU A 366 -16.18 3.37 16.74
CA GLU A 366 -15.90 2.50 15.60
C GLU A 366 -16.75 2.88 14.36
N MET A 367 -17.15 4.15 14.24
CA MET A 367 -17.96 4.65 13.11
C MET A 367 -17.26 4.56 11.75
N ILE A 368 -15.94 4.41 11.68
CA ILE A 368 -15.19 4.16 10.43
C ILE A 368 -14.42 2.84 10.48
N THR A 369 -13.82 2.49 11.62
CA THR A 369 -12.98 1.30 11.79
C THR A 369 -13.80 0.00 11.93
N GLY A 370 -15.01 0.11 12.49
CA GLY A 370 -15.89 -1.00 12.78
C GLY A 370 -16.30 -1.72 11.51
N PHE A 371 -16.04 -3.03 11.47
CA PHE A 371 -16.27 -3.87 10.29
C PHE A 371 -15.54 -3.37 9.02
N ARG A 372 -14.46 -2.58 9.16
CA ARG A 372 -13.60 -2.09 8.07
C ARG A 372 -12.14 -2.51 8.19
N LEU A 373 -11.56 -2.47 9.39
CA LEU A 373 -10.19 -2.94 9.64
C LEU A 373 -10.10 -4.47 9.56
N GLY A 374 -11.11 -5.13 10.11
CA GLY A 374 -11.34 -6.58 10.14
C GLY A 374 -12.74 -6.86 10.69
N MET A 375 -13.11 -8.13 10.89
CA MET A 375 -14.44 -8.49 11.41
C MET A 375 -14.74 -7.83 12.77
N ARG A 376 -13.81 -7.89 13.73
CA ARG A 376 -13.91 -7.29 15.08
C ARG A 376 -13.45 -5.82 15.15
N GLY A 377 -13.43 -5.10 14.03
CA GLY A 377 -13.04 -3.68 13.98
C GLY A 377 -11.66 -3.38 14.57
N ALA A 378 -11.55 -2.26 15.27
CA ALA A 378 -10.37 -1.81 16.00
C ALA A 378 -10.08 -2.64 17.26
N GLN A 379 -11.10 -3.25 17.89
CA GLN A 379 -10.87 -4.16 19.02
C GLN A 379 -9.98 -5.35 18.59
N GLY A 380 -10.32 -5.98 17.46
CA GLY A 380 -9.51 -7.06 16.87
C GLY A 380 -8.19 -6.59 16.25
N TRP A 381 -8.04 -5.29 15.94
CA TRP A 381 -6.79 -4.72 15.45
C TRP A 381 -5.79 -4.47 16.59
N TYR A 382 -6.27 -3.92 17.70
CA TYR A 382 -5.46 -3.60 18.88
C TYR A 382 -5.38 -4.71 19.92
N ASP A 383 -6.14 -5.79 19.76
CA ASP A 383 -6.26 -6.89 20.74
C ASP A 383 -6.69 -6.36 22.11
N LEU A 384 -7.81 -5.61 22.11
CA LEU A 384 -8.26 -4.77 23.22
C LEU A 384 -9.79 -4.68 23.22
N GLU A 385 -10.43 -5.10 24.32
CA GLU A 385 -11.88 -4.98 24.54
C GLU A 385 -12.20 -3.67 25.28
N ALA A 386 -13.03 -2.83 24.68
CA ALA A 386 -13.62 -1.64 25.31
C ALA A 386 -14.81 -2.03 26.21
N ASP A 387 -15.32 -1.09 27.02
CA ASP A 387 -16.57 -1.32 27.77
C ASP A 387 -17.81 -1.20 26.87
N MET A 388 -17.74 -0.28 25.91
CA MET A 388 -18.76 -0.05 24.89
C MET A 388 -18.11 0.31 23.55
N VAL A 389 -18.78 -0.07 22.47
CA VAL A 389 -18.39 0.22 21.09
C VAL A 389 -19.57 0.82 20.32
N CYS A 390 -19.36 2.01 19.76
CA CYS A 390 -20.33 2.68 18.91
C CYS A 390 -20.10 2.28 17.45
N TYR A 391 -21.10 1.64 16.83
CA TYR A 391 -21.05 1.20 15.44
C TYR A 391 -22.07 1.92 14.57
N GLY A 392 -21.73 2.09 13.29
CA GLY A 392 -22.64 2.63 12.28
C GLY A 392 -22.09 2.40 10.88
N LYS A 393 -22.57 3.18 9.92
CA LYS A 393 -22.16 3.16 8.51
C LYS A 393 -22.27 1.78 7.84
N ILE A 394 -21.24 0.94 7.95
CA ILE A 394 -21.17 -0.38 7.29
C ILE A 394 -22.29 -1.30 7.80
N ILE A 395 -22.52 -1.33 9.11
CA ILE A 395 -23.58 -2.15 9.72
C ILE A 395 -25.00 -1.74 9.32
N SER A 396 -25.16 -0.55 8.72
CA SER A 396 -26.46 0.01 8.36
C SER A 396 -26.97 -0.48 6.99
N GLY A 397 -26.11 -1.13 6.21
CA GLY A 397 -26.43 -1.63 4.88
C GLY A 397 -26.84 -0.55 3.87
N GLY A 398 -26.55 0.73 4.11
CA GLY A 398 -26.95 1.84 3.24
C GLY A 398 -28.19 2.62 3.69
N LEU A 399 -28.91 2.16 4.71
CA LEU A 399 -30.07 2.87 5.28
C LEU A 399 -29.76 3.43 6.69
N PRO A 400 -30.52 4.40 7.22
CA PRO A 400 -30.27 4.95 8.55
C PRO A 400 -30.40 3.88 9.65
N MET A 401 -29.27 3.54 10.26
CA MET A 401 -29.12 2.66 11.42
C MET A 401 -27.69 2.77 12.00
N ALA A 402 -27.60 2.64 13.32
CA ALA A 402 -26.36 2.53 14.09
C ALA A 402 -26.63 1.69 15.37
N ALA A 403 -25.62 1.44 16.18
CA ALA A 403 -25.73 0.64 17.40
C ALA A 403 -24.71 1.06 18.47
N VAL A 404 -24.99 0.73 19.73
CA VAL A 404 -23.98 0.61 20.79
C VAL A 404 -23.97 -0.85 21.22
N ALA A 405 -22.82 -1.51 21.09
CA ALA A 405 -22.56 -2.82 21.68
C ALA A 405 -21.71 -2.65 22.94
N GLY A 406 -21.78 -3.56 23.91
CA GLY A 406 -20.97 -3.48 25.13
C GLY A 406 -21.25 -4.61 26.12
N SER A 407 -20.64 -4.51 27.30
CA SER A 407 -20.96 -5.39 28.42
C SER A 407 -22.29 -5.04 29.08
N ALA A 408 -22.92 -6.03 29.72
CA ALA A 408 -24.17 -5.89 30.46
C ALA A 408 -24.10 -4.75 31.49
N LYS A 409 -22.94 -4.60 32.19
CA LYS A 409 -22.66 -3.48 33.12
C LYS A 409 -23.08 -2.11 32.59
N TYR A 410 -22.92 -1.85 31.29
CA TYR A 410 -23.29 -0.58 30.66
C TYR A 410 -24.49 -0.63 29.72
N LEU A 411 -24.94 -1.81 29.29
CA LEU A 411 -26.08 -1.94 28.38
C LEU A 411 -27.40 -2.19 29.12
N ASP A 412 -27.37 -2.71 30.34
CA ASP A 412 -28.56 -3.01 31.14
C ASP A 412 -29.31 -1.75 31.58
N VAL A 413 -28.67 -0.59 31.61
CA VAL A 413 -29.33 0.71 31.85
C VAL A 413 -30.34 1.10 30.75
N PHE A 414 -30.44 0.38 29.63
CA PHE A 414 -31.43 0.66 28.59
C PHE A 414 -32.75 -0.11 28.75
N ASP A 415 -32.78 -1.20 29.51
CA ASP A 415 -33.99 -2.05 29.71
C ASP A 415 -34.17 -2.59 31.14
N GLY A 416 -33.19 -2.37 32.02
CA GLY A 416 -33.15 -2.82 33.40
C GLY A 416 -32.43 -4.17 33.60
N GLY A 417 -31.86 -4.75 32.54
CA GLY A 417 -31.18 -6.05 32.58
C GLY A 417 -32.09 -7.23 32.21
N THR A 418 -31.52 -8.44 32.19
CA THR A 418 -32.21 -9.64 31.68
C THR A 418 -33.02 -10.37 32.76
N TRP A 419 -34.32 -10.53 32.52
CA TRP A 419 -35.25 -11.35 33.30
C TRP A 419 -35.94 -12.39 32.40
N GLN A 420 -36.69 -13.32 33.00
CA GLN A 420 -37.23 -14.51 32.35
C GLN A 420 -38.75 -14.65 32.56
N PHE A 421 -39.44 -15.28 31.62
CA PHE A 421 -40.87 -15.57 31.75
C PHE A 421 -41.09 -16.91 32.46
N GLY A 422 -41.83 -16.89 33.57
CA GLY A 422 -42.26 -18.10 34.30
C GLY A 422 -41.52 -18.35 35.62
N ASP A 423 -40.62 -17.46 36.02
CA ASP A 423 -40.01 -17.41 37.35
C ASP A 423 -40.23 -16.03 38.01
N GLU A 424 -39.54 -15.76 39.12
CA GLU A 424 -39.66 -14.53 39.91
C GLU A 424 -38.61 -13.46 39.56
N SER A 425 -37.86 -13.61 38.46
CA SER A 425 -36.83 -12.64 38.06
C SER A 425 -37.42 -11.32 37.58
N VAL A 426 -36.72 -10.21 37.88
CA VAL A 426 -37.14 -8.84 37.57
C VAL A 426 -35.95 -8.02 37.05
N PRO A 427 -36.18 -6.88 36.36
CA PRO A 427 -35.09 -5.96 36.01
C PRO A 427 -34.50 -5.33 37.29
N GLU A 428 -33.19 -5.51 37.50
CA GLU A 428 -32.47 -5.05 38.70
C GLU A 428 -31.74 -3.71 38.51
N VAL A 429 -31.54 -3.26 37.26
CA VAL A 429 -30.71 -2.09 36.93
C VAL A 429 -31.55 -0.82 36.73
N GLY A 430 -31.06 0.31 37.24
CA GLY A 430 -31.68 1.63 37.06
C GLY A 430 -31.70 2.07 35.59
N VAL A 431 -32.90 2.27 35.03
CA VAL A 431 -33.09 2.54 33.60
C VAL A 431 -32.89 4.03 33.26
N THR A 432 -32.08 4.30 32.24
CA THR A 432 -31.84 5.62 31.66
C THR A 432 -32.80 5.90 30.50
N PHE A 433 -33.13 7.17 30.24
CA PHE A 433 -34.06 7.48 29.15
C PHE A 433 -33.41 7.33 27.77
N PHE A 434 -33.93 6.42 26.95
CA PHE A 434 -33.57 6.22 25.56
C PHE A 434 -34.78 5.87 24.68
N GLY A 435 -34.76 6.26 23.40
CA GLY A 435 -35.79 5.92 22.43
C GLY A 435 -35.73 6.76 21.15
N GLY A 436 -36.49 6.36 20.12
CA GLY A 436 -36.64 7.10 18.87
C GLY A 436 -37.56 6.40 17.88
N THR A 437 -38.38 7.16 17.14
CA THR A 437 -39.49 6.64 16.31
C THR A 437 -39.08 5.63 15.23
N PHE A 438 -37.89 5.80 14.65
CA PHE A 438 -37.39 4.93 13.58
C PHE A 438 -36.41 3.83 14.07
N VAL A 439 -36.23 3.69 15.39
CA VAL A 439 -35.37 2.64 15.97
C VAL A 439 -35.96 1.28 15.65
N ARG A 440 -35.17 0.46 14.93
CA ARG A 440 -35.55 -0.83 14.31
C ARG A 440 -36.48 -0.72 13.09
N HIS A 441 -36.46 0.40 12.36
CA HIS A 441 -37.20 0.55 11.09
C HIS A 441 -36.97 -0.66 10.15
N PRO A 442 -38.03 -1.37 9.69
CA PRO A 442 -37.90 -2.68 9.06
C PRO A 442 -36.92 -2.74 7.88
N LEU A 443 -36.93 -1.75 6.97
CA LEU A 443 -35.99 -1.74 5.83
C LEU A 443 -34.53 -1.61 6.31
N SER A 444 -34.27 -0.80 7.34
CA SER A 444 -32.93 -0.64 7.90
C SER A 444 -32.47 -1.92 8.60
N MET A 445 -33.37 -2.64 9.27
CA MET A 445 -33.07 -3.95 9.86
C MET A 445 -32.82 -5.02 8.78
N ALA A 446 -33.53 -4.99 7.65
CA ALA A 446 -33.29 -5.90 6.52
C ALA A 446 -31.93 -5.62 5.85
N ALA A 447 -31.61 -4.35 5.57
CA ALA A 447 -30.32 -3.96 5.00
C ALA A 447 -29.15 -4.25 5.96
N SER A 448 -29.32 -3.98 7.26
CA SER A 448 -28.34 -4.30 8.31
C SER A 448 -28.10 -5.80 8.44
N TYR A 449 -29.17 -6.60 8.52
CA TYR A 449 -29.08 -8.06 8.58
C TYR A 449 -28.38 -8.65 7.35
N ALA A 450 -28.67 -8.12 6.16
CA ALA A 450 -28.01 -8.52 4.92
C ALA A 450 -26.51 -8.19 4.93
N ALA A 451 -26.14 -6.96 5.34
CA ALA A 451 -24.74 -6.53 5.45
C ALA A 451 -23.94 -7.37 6.48
N LEU A 452 -24.49 -7.59 7.67
CA LEU A 452 -23.86 -8.39 8.73
C LEU A 452 -23.76 -9.87 8.34
N SER A 453 -24.78 -10.42 7.68
CA SER A 453 -24.75 -11.79 7.16
C SER A 453 -23.68 -11.97 6.08
N GLU A 454 -23.49 -10.99 5.18
CA GLU A 454 -22.43 -11.04 4.17
C GLU A 454 -21.02 -10.90 4.79
N ILE A 455 -20.85 -10.05 5.80
CA ILE A 455 -19.60 -9.96 6.59
C ILE A 455 -19.28 -11.32 7.21
N LYS A 456 -20.26 -11.96 7.86
CA LYS A 456 -20.11 -13.30 8.45
C LYS A 456 -19.81 -14.37 7.40
N ARG A 457 -20.50 -14.34 6.25
CA ARG A 457 -20.35 -15.32 5.16
C ARG A 457 -18.98 -15.23 4.47
N ARG A 458 -18.45 -14.03 4.25
CA ARG A 458 -17.12 -13.84 3.63
C ARG A 458 -15.96 -13.93 4.62
N GLY A 459 -16.22 -13.68 5.89
CA GLY A 459 -15.24 -13.82 6.97
C GLY A 459 -14.02 -12.93 6.84
N GLN A 460 -12.97 -13.25 7.60
CA GLN A 460 -11.77 -12.43 7.70
C GLN A 460 -11.02 -12.28 6.35
N LYS A 461 -11.04 -13.32 5.49
CA LYS A 461 -10.34 -13.32 4.20
C LYS A 461 -10.69 -12.12 3.31
N MET A 462 -11.95 -11.65 3.33
CA MET A 462 -12.37 -10.44 2.63
C MET A 462 -11.56 -9.20 3.03
N TYR A 463 -11.27 -9.06 4.32
CA TYR A 463 -10.51 -7.93 4.85
C TYR A 463 -9.04 -8.06 4.49
N GLU A 464 -8.50 -9.27 4.48
CA GLU A 464 -7.12 -9.55 4.06
C GLU A 464 -6.94 -9.17 2.57
N GLU A 465 -7.82 -9.67 1.69
CA GLU A 465 -7.87 -9.33 0.26
C GLU A 465 -8.01 -7.82 0.01
N LEU A 466 -8.90 -7.14 0.74
CA LEU A 466 -9.18 -5.71 0.57
C LEU A 466 -8.06 -4.82 1.14
N ASN A 467 -7.49 -5.18 2.29
CA ASN A 467 -6.42 -4.42 2.93
C ASN A 467 -5.10 -4.57 2.15
N GLU A 468 -4.81 -5.75 1.61
CA GLU A 468 -3.65 -5.96 0.74
C GLU A 468 -3.79 -5.16 -0.58
N LYS A 469 -4.95 -5.24 -1.26
CA LYS A 469 -5.26 -4.41 -2.44
C LYS A 469 -5.06 -2.91 -2.16
N SER A 470 -5.60 -2.44 -1.04
CA SER A 470 -5.45 -1.06 -0.57
C SER A 470 -3.98 -0.68 -0.33
N ALA A 471 -3.20 -1.55 0.30
CA ALA A 471 -1.77 -1.34 0.54
C ALA A 471 -0.95 -1.28 -0.76
N ARG A 472 -1.18 -2.21 -1.71
CA ARG A 472 -0.52 -2.19 -3.03
C ARG A 472 -0.82 -0.89 -3.78
N PHE A 473 -2.07 -0.44 -3.78
CA PHE A 473 -2.46 0.82 -4.41
C PHE A 473 -1.85 2.05 -3.70
N ALA A 474 -1.92 2.10 -2.37
CA ALA A 474 -1.30 3.16 -1.59
C ALA A 474 0.21 3.27 -1.85
N LYS A 475 0.91 2.14 -1.97
CA LYS A 475 2.36 2.08 -2.25
C LYS A 475 2.67 2.60 -3.66
N ARG A 476 1.92 2.15 -4.68
CA ARG A 476 2.04 2.69 -6.05
C ARG A 476 1.86 4.21 -6.11
N ILE A 477 0.88 4.78 -5.39
CA ILE A 477 0.69 6.24 -5.35
C ILE A 477 1.77 6.96 -4.52
N SER A 478 2.26 6.34 -3.44
CA SER A 478 3.41 6.83 -2.66
C SER A 478 4.65 6.96 -3.53
N ASP A 479 5.01 5.90 -4.26
CA ASP A 479 6.18 5.88 -5.14
C ASP A 479 6.02 6.88 -6.29
N LEU A 480 4.81 7.01 -6.86
CA LEU A 480 4.51 8.05 -7.84
C LEU A 480 4.70 9.47 -7.29
N PHE A 481 4.25 9.76 -6.06
CA PHE A 481 4.47 11.07 -5.42
C PHE A 481 5.95 11.35 -5.13
N LEU A 482 6.71 10.32 -4.72
CA LEU A 482 8.16 10.41 -4.45
C LEU A 482 8.99 10.58 -5.73
N ALA A 483 8.64 9.90 -6.83
CA ALA A 483 9.28 10.03 -8.13
C ALA A 483 9.01 11.42 -8.73
N THR A 484 7.74 11.82 -8.80
CA THR A 484 7.32 13.11 -9.40
C THR A 484 7.58 14.34 -8.52
N LYS A 485 8.02 14.15 -7.27
CA LYS A 485 8.12 15.20 -6.25
C LYS A 485 6.81 15.99 -6.06
N ALA A 486 5.66 15.30 -6.12
CA ALA A 486 4.36 15.89 -5.83
C ALA A 486 4.31 16.45 -4.38
N PRO A 487 3.66 17.60 -4.11
CA PRO A 487 3.54 18.16 -2.75
C PRO A 487 2.42 17.46 -1.94
N LEU A 488 2.37 16.14 -2.03
CA LEU A 488 1.39 15.26 -1.41
C LEU A 488 2.11 14.08 -0.75
N LYS A 489 1.51 13.53 0.30
CA LYS A 489 1.90 12.27 0.94
C LYS A 489 0.69 11.36 1.17
N VAL A 490 0.93 10.06 1.07
CA VAL A 490 -0.04 8.98 1.34
C VAL A 490 0.11 8.54 2.78
N LEU A 491 -0.95 8.68 3.57
CA LEU A 491 -1.10 7.98 4.85
C LEU A 491 -2.21 6.94 4.69
N ALA A 492 -1.91 5.66 4.91
CA ALA A 492 -2.87 4.59 4.72
C ALA A 492 -2.88 3.58 5.87
N THR A 493 -4.07 3.07 6.21
CA THR A 493 -4.21 1.91 7.08
C THR A 493 -5.39 1.07 6.65
N ALA A 494 -5.18 -0.25 6.55
CA ALA A 494 -6.19 -1.18 6.07
C ALA A 494 -6.78 -0.67 4.72
N SER A 495 -8.09 -0.46 4.65
CA SER A 495 -8.81 0.06 3.49
C SER A 495 -9.10 1.58 3.53
N ILE A 496 -8.38 2.33 4.38
CA ILE A 496 -8.48 3.78 4.58
C ILE A 496 -7.20 4.44 4.01
N ILE A 497 -7.34 5.37 3.07
CA ILE A 497 -6.21 6.07 2.42
C ILE A 497 -6.46 7.59 2.47
N THR A 498 -5.51 8.37 2.96
CA THR A 498 -5.61 9.83 3.07
C THR A 498 -4.41 10.52 2.41
N PHE A 499 -4.67 11.30 1.36
CA PHE A 499 -3.65 12.13 0.70
C PHE A 499 -3.58 13.50 1.37
N LYS A 500 -2.47 13.81 2.04
CA LYS A 500 -2.22 15.12 2.69
C LYS A 500 -1.26 15.99 1.87
N PRO A 501 -1.47 17.32 1.80
CA PRO A 501 -0.43 18.25 1.39
C PRO A 501 0.83 18.13 2.26
N THR A 502 2.01 18.18 1.66
CA THR A 502 3.30 18.31 2.37
C THR A 502 3.76 19.77 2.51
N ASN A 503 2.94 20.72 2.05
CA ASN A 503 3.19 22.16 2.20
C ASN A 503 1.90 22.96 2.38
N ASN A 504 2.04 24.22 2.79
CA ASN A 504 0.93 25.14 3.04
C ASN A 504 0.38 25.82 1.77
N ASN A 505 0.61 25.26 0.57
CA ASN A 505 0.14 25.86 -0.68
C ASN A 505 -1.38 25.63 -0.84
N PRO A 506 -2.23 26.69 -0.84
CA PRO A 506 -3.68 26.52 -0.99
C PRO A 506 -4.08 26.00 -2.38
N LEU A 507 -3.21 26.12 -3.40
CA LEU A 507 -3.44 25.64 -4.76
C LEU A 507 -3.34 24.10 -4.85
N THR A 508 -2.71 23.43 -3.88
CA THR A 508 -2.67 21.96 -3.80
C THR A 508 -4.07 21.35 -3.76
N LYS A 509 -5.06 22.06 -3.19
CA LYS A 509 -6.47 21.62 -3.16
C LYS A 509 -7.12 21.52 -4.55
N LEU A 510 -6.54 22.11 -5.60
CA LEU A 510 -7.00 21.95 -6.98
C LEU A 510 -6.82 20.53 -7.51
N PHE A 511 -5.92 19.73 -6.92
CA PHE A 511 -5.70 18.32 -7.25
C PHE A 511 -7.00 17.51 -7.32
N PHE A 512 -7.82 17.59 -6.27
CA PHE A 512 -9.11 16.87 -6.22
C PHE A 512 -10.11 17.35 -7.28
N PHE A 513 -10.07 18.63 -7.69
CA PHE A 513 -10.89 19.13 -8.81
C PHE A 513 -10.41 18.61 -10.18
N TYR A 514 -9.10 18.37 -10.35
CA TYR A 514 -8.55 17.71 -11.54
C TYR A 514 -8.90 16.22 -11.59
N LEU A 515 -8.75 15.49 -10.47
CA LEU A 515 -9.20 14.08 -10.37
C LEU A 515 -10.67 13.95 -10.74
N GLN A 516 -11.53 14.81 -10.18
CA GLN A 516 -12.97 14.79 -10.45
C GLN A 516 -13.29 15.22 -11.90
N LEU A 517 -12.57 16.18 -12.47
CA LEU A 517 -12.67 16.50 -13.90
C LEU A 517 -12.34 15.27 -14.79
N LYS A 518 -11.38 14.45 -14.39
CA LYS A 518 -10.94 13.24 -15.11
C LYS A 518 -11.76 11.97 -14.82
N GLY A 519 -12.64 11.96 -13.81
CA GLY A 519 -13.52 10.81 -13.49
C GLY A 519 -13.16 10.03 -12.22
N VAL A 520 -12.43 10.65 -11.28
CA VAL A 520 -12.13 10.07 -9.96
C VAL A 520 -12.77 10.95 -8.89
N HIS A 521 -13.78 10.44 -8.18
CA HIS A 521 -14.44 11.16 -7.09
C HIS A 521 -13.67 10.94 -5.78
N MET A 522 -12.82 11.92 -5.44
CA MET A 522 -11.96 11.91 -4.26
C MET A 522 -11.86 13.34 -3.69
N ALA A 523 -11.49 13.48 -2.41
CA ALA A 523 -11.39 14.77 -1.73
C ALA A 523 -10.23 14.77 -0.72
N GLU A 524 -9.97 15.93 -0.10
CA GLU A 524 -9.01 16.15 1.00
C GLU A 524 -9.37 15.43 2.33
N LYS A 525 -10.29 14.48 2.28
CA LYS A 525 -10.69 13.58 3.38
C LYS A 525 -10.52 12.15 2.91
N ALA A 526 -10.23 11.23 3.84
CA ALA A 526 -10.07 9.80 3.61
C ALA A 526 -10.87 9.25 2.41
N ALA A 527 -10.12 8.70 1.45
CA ALA A 527 -10.58 7.72 0.50
C ALA A 527 -10.80 6.39 1.24
N LEU A 528 -11.92 5.72 0.94
CA LEU A 528 -12.35 4.52 1.65
C LEU A 528 -12.60 3.43 0.60
N MET A 529 -11.57 2.61 0.36
CA MET A 529 -11.63 1.57 -0.67
C MET A 529 -12.71 0.54 -0.35
N THR A 530 -13.29 -0.07 -1.38
CA THR A 530 -14.39 -1.03 -1.25
C THR A 530 -14.03 -2.34 -1.94
N VAL A 531 -14.68 -3.43 -1.56
CA VAL A 531 -14.57 -4.74 -2.23
C VAL A 531 -14.77 -4.61 -3.74
N ALA A 532 -15.67 -3.73 -4.16
CA ALA A 532 -16.09 -3.56 -5.55
C ALA A 532 -15.15 -2.71 -6.41
N HIS A 533 -14.05 -2.15 -5.88
CA HIS A 533 -13.00 -1.56 -6.71
C HIS A 533 -12.23 -2.69 -7.42
N SER A 534 -12.29 -2.74 -8.74
CA SER A 534 -11.51 -3.69 -9.53
C SER A 534 -10.06 -3.18 -9.71
N GLU A 535 -9.13 -4.02 -10.19
CA GLU A 535 -7.76 -3.54 -10.43
C GLU A 535 -7.74 -2.52 -11.60
N GLU A 536 -8.67 -2.62 -12.55
CA GLU A 536 -8.86 -1.63 -13.63
C GLU A 536 -9.31 -0.26 -13.10
N ASP A 537 -10.16 -0.20 -12.06
CA ASP A 537 -10.50 1.06 -11.38
C ASP A 537 -9.26 1.69 -10.72
N LEU A 538 -8.37 0.87 -10.17
CA LEU A 538 -7.12 1.32 -9.55
C LEU A 538 -6.11 1.80 -10.60
N ASP A 539 -5.95 1.09 -11.72
CA ASP A 539 -5.05 1.47 -12.82
C ASP A 539 -5.56 2.68 -13.61
N PHE A 540 -6.87 2.85 -13.74
CA PHE A 540 -7.47 4.10 -14.21
C PHE A 540 -7.13 5.25 -13.25
N THR A 541 -7.33 5.05 -11.94
CA THR A 541 -7.09 6.08 -10.93
C THR A 541 -5.61 6.46 -10.82
N TYR A 542 -4.70 5.48 -10.92
CA TYR A 542 -3.25 5.71 -10.97
C TYR A 542 -2.86 6.65 -12.12
N ARG A 543 -3.28 6.33 -13.34
CA ARG A 543 -3.01 7.16 -14.54
C ARG A 543 -3.63 8.55 -14.42
N VAL A 544 -4.85 8.66 -13.90
CA VAL A 544 -5.53 9.94 -13.65
C VAL A 544 -4.79 10.79 -12.61
N ILE A 545 -4.20 10.19 -11.59
CA ILE A 545 -3.34 10.88 -10.60
C ILE A 545 -2.03 11.35 -11.26
N GLU A 546 -1.35 10.49 -12.03
CA GLU A 546 -0.12 10.84 -12.73
C GLU A 546 -0.32 12.01 -13.71
N GLU A 547 -1.31 11.91 -14.61
CA GLU A 547 -1.68 13.00 -15.52
C GLU A 547 -1.97 14.29 -14.77
N THR A 548 -2.64 14.20 -13.62
CA THR A 548 -2.98 15.36 -12.79
C THR A 548 -1.73 16.01 -12.20
N ILE A 549 -0.74 15.24 -11.73
CA ILE A 549 0.54 15.77 -11.24
C ILE A 549 1.25 16.53 -12.38
N ARG A 550 1.36 15.91 -13.57
CA ARG A 550 2.00 16.51 -14.75
C ARG A 550 1.26 17.79 -15.22
N GLU A 551 -0.08 17.79 -15.25
CA GLU A 551 -0.89 19.00 -15.55
C GLU A 551 -0.71 20.09 -14.47
N MET A 552 -0.65 19.74 -13.18
CA MET A 552 -0.50 20.72 -12.09
C MET A 552 0.91 21.31 -11.99
N GLN A 553 1.94 20.55 -12.35
CA GLN A 553 3.31 21.07 -12.54
C GLN A 553 3.35 22.04 -13.72
N THR A 554 2.75 21.67 -14.85
CA THR A 554 2.68 22.52 -16.05
C THR A 554 1.83 23.78 -15.83
N ALA A 555 0.86 23.74 -14.91
CA ALA A 555 0.10 24.89 -14.47
C ALA A 555 0.85 25.81 -13.47
N GLY A 556 1.99 25.36 -12.93
CA GLY A 556 2.69 26.02 -11.84
C GLY A 556 1.96 25.93 -10.48
N PHE A 557 0.97 25.05 -10.34
CA PHE A 557 0.30 24.80 -9.05
C PHE A 557 1.14 23.91 -8.13
N PHE A 558 1.87 22.95 -8.71
CA PHE A 558 2.92 22.19 -8.05
C PHE A 558 4.28 22.74 -8.48
N SER A 559 5.17 23.01 -7.52
CA SER A 559 6.55 23.40 -7.81
C SER A 559 7.35 22.19 -8.29
N ILE A 560 7.88 22.28 -9.50
CA ILE A 560 8.95 21.38 -9.96
C ILE A 560 10.20 21.68 -9.11
N THR A 561 10.87 20.65 -8.61
CA THR A 561 12.11 20.80 -7.84
C THR A 561 13.00 19.57 -8.01
N VAL A 562 14.31 19.79 -8.02
CA VAL A 562 15.33 18.73 -7.99
C VAL A 562 15.78 18.40 -6.56
N ALA A 563 15.39 19.21 -5.57
CA ALA A 563 15.69 18.93 -4.17
C ALA A 563 14.99 17.65 -3.72
N GLU A 564 15.72 16.78 -3.04
CA GLU A 564 15.16 15.61 -2.39
C GLU A 564 14.10 16.02 -1.37
N ARG A 565 13.17 15.10 -1.12
CA ARG A 565 12.19 15.24 -0.05
C ARG A 565 12.26 13.98 0.79
N GLU A 566 12.32 14.20 2.09
CA GLU A 566 12.05 13.20 3.13
C GLU A 566 10.79 12.40 2.77
N ASP A 567 10.89 11.08 2.85
CA ASP A 567 9.71 10.23 2.68
C ASP A 567 8.84 10.35 3.92
N GLN A 568 7.68 10.96 3.74
CA GLN A 568 6.66 11.13 4.77
C GLN A 568 5.44 10.24 4.50
N ASN A 569 5.50 9.34 3.53
CA ASN A 569 4.43 8.39 3.25
C ASN A 569 4.48 7.26 4.30
N GLU A 570 3.32 6.75 4.69
CA GLU A 570 3.21 5.72 5.73
C GLU A 570 2.01 4.82 5.42
N ILE A 571 2.22 3.51 5.42
CA ILE A 571 1.25 2.52 4.93
C ILE A 571 1.27 1.32 5.86
N ILE A 572 0.27 1.20 6.73
CA ILE A 572 0.18 0.12 7.72
C ILE A 572 -0.89 -0.89 7.28
N PHE A 573 -0.47 -2.10 6.97
CA PHE A 573 -1.35 -3.19 6.56
C PHE A 573 -1.09 -4.44 7.40
N PHE A 574 -2.19 -5.03 7.86
CA PHE A 574 -2.29 -5.99 8.98
C PHE A 574 -1.94 -5.41 10.37
N PRO A 575 -2.66 -5.82 11.44
CA PRO A 575 -2.16 -5.67 12.79
C PRO A 575 -1.04 -6.70 12.99
N GLN A 576 0.07 -6.30 13.60
CA GLN A 576 1.05 -7.26 14.08
C GLN A 576 0.39 -8.11 15.18
N LYS A 577 0.26 -9.42 14.96
CA LYS A 577 0.24 -10.35 16.10
C LYS A 577 1.62 -10.27 16.74
N ILE A 578 1.72 -9.47 17.81
CA ILE A 578 2.86 -9.47 18.72
C ILE A 578 3.09 -10.94 19.11
N ALA A 579 4.31 -11.43 18.89
CA ALA A 579 4.64 -12.83 19.12
C ALA A 579 4.75 -13.12 20.63
N THR A 580 3.60 -13.23 21.31
CA THR A 580 3.52 -13.86 22.62
C THR A 580 4.11 -15.25 22.51
N ASN A 581 5.15 -15.56 23.30
CA ASN A 581 5.95 -16.76 23.16
C ASN A 581 5.12 -18.05 23.37
N GLY A 582 4.60 -18.61 22.29
CA GLY A 582 3.84 -19.87 22.24
C GLY A 582 4.28 -20.69 21.03
N ALA A 583 4.80 -21.90 21.28
CA ALA A 583 5.60 -22.61 20.29
C ALA A 583 4.80 -23.24 19.14
N ALA A 584 4.96 -22.71 17.93
CA ALA A 584 4.69 -23.42 16.68
C ALA A 584 5.79 -23.11 15.65
N LYS A 585 6.47 -24.13 15.12
CA LYS A 585 7.53 -23.97 14.11
C LYS A 585 6.92 -23.81 12.70
N SER A 586 6.46 -22.61 12.34
CA SER A 586 6.31 -22.21 10.93
C SER A 586 7.59 -21.56 10.42
N SER A 587 7.93 -21.76 9.14
CA SER A 587 9.17 -21.25 8.55
C SER A 587 9.22 -19.71 8.50
N LYS A 588 10.30 -19.13 9.03
CA LYS A 588 10.58 -17.70 8.90
C LYS A 588 10.91 -17.35 7.44
N LYS A 589 10.60 -16.12 7.01
CA LYS A 589 11.17 -15.53 5.78
C LYS A 589 12.70 -15.60 5.86
N LYS A 590 13.36 -15.91 4.74
CA LYS A 590 14.83 -15.83 4.62
C LYS A 590 15.21 -14.54 3.91
N THR A 591 16.27 -13.89 4.34
CA THR A 591 16.89 -12.77 3.62
C THR A 591 18.37 -13.09 3.44
N VAL A 592 18.87 -12.95 2.21
CA VAL A 592 20.23 -13.31 1.80
C VAL A 592 20.77 -12.22 0.85
N PRO A 593 22.10 -12.08 0.67
CA PRO A 593 22.66 -11.18 -0.34
C PRO A 593 22.25 -11.59 -1.77
N LEU A 594 22.33 -10.65 -2.71
CA LEU A 594 22.24 -10.94 -4.15
C LEU A 594 23.51 -11.64 -4.65
N THR A 595 23.38 -12.59 -5.57
CA THR A 595 24.52 -13.13 -6.33
C THR A 595 25.09 -12.07 -7.28
N GLU A 596 26.28 -12.29 -7.85
CA GLU A 596 26.95 -11.28 -8.69
C GLU A 596 26.15 -10.90 -9.94
N GLY A 597 25.65 -11.88 -10.72
CA GLY A 597 24.75 -11.60 -11.85
C GLY A 597 23.42 -10.98 -11.42
N GLN A 598 22.91 -11.31 -10.22
CA GLN A 598 21.73 -10.63 -9.68
C GLN A 598 22.01 -9.16 -9.34
N GLN A 599 23.26 -8.80 -8.98
CA GLN A 599 23.66 -7.41 -8.78
C GLN A 599 23.78 -6.67 -10.12
N GLU A 600 24.24 -7.32 -11.19
CA GLU A 600 24.24 -6.77 -12.57
C GLU A 600 22.82 -6.40 -13.02
N VAL A 601 21.87 -7.34 -12.97
CA VAL A 601 20.46 -7.07 -13.33
C VAL A 601 19.83 -6.02 -12.41
N TRP A 602 20.15 -6.02 -11.11
CA TRP A 602 19.69 -4.99 -10.15
C TRP A 602 20.23 -3.59 -10.48
N ILE A 603 21.41 -3.48 -11.10
CA ILE A 603 21.99 -2.22 -11.56
C ILE A 603 21.36 -1.78 -12.89
N GLU A 604 21.23 -2.66 -13.89
CA GLU A 604 20.62 -2.30 -15.19
C GLU A 604 19.18 -1.80 -15.01
N GLN A 605 18.38 -2.44 -14.14
CA GLN A 605 17.01 -2.03 -13.75
C GLN A 605 16.92 -0.69 -13.00
N ARG A 606 18.04 0.02 -12.79
CA ARG A 606 18.10 1.37 -12.18
C ARG A 606 18.67 2.42 -13.12
N ILE A 607 19.13 2.02 -14.32
CA ILE A 607 19.73 2.91 -15.32
C ILE A 607 18.68 3.36 -16.34
N SER A 608 17.73 2.49 -16.72
CA SER A 608 16.54 2.88 -17.47
C SER A 608 15.34 1.98 -17.15
N ASP A 609 14.14 2.58 -17.13
CA ASP A 609 12.86 1.86 -17.04
C ASP A 609 12.63 0.95 -18.27
N GLU A 610 13.30 1.23 -19.40
CA GLU A 610 13.28 0.44 -20.64
C GLU A 610 13.82 -0.99 -20.44
N ALA A 611 14.62 -1.21 -19.39
CA ALA A 611 15.13 -2.53 -19.02
C ALA A 611 14.03 -3.49 -18.51
N ALA A 612 12.89 -2.98 -18.03
CA ALA A 612 11.93 -3.75 -17.23
C ALA A 612 11.24 -4.89 -17.99
N ALA A 613 11.07 -4.76 -19.31
CA ALA A 613 10.53 -5.82 -20.17
C ALA A 613 11.62 -6.76 -20.71
N ALA A 614 12.83 -6.23 -20.98
CA ALA A 614 13.92 -6.95 -21.65
C ALA A 614 14.49 -8.16 -20.88
N TYR A 615 14.12 -8.33 -19.61
CA TYR A 615 14.46 -9.50 -18.78
C TYR A 615 13.26 -10.43 -18.51
N ASN A 616 12.17 -10.34 -19.28
CA ASN A 616 11.10 -11.34 -19.24
C ASN A 616 11.51 -12.61 -20.02
N LEU A 617 11.61 -13.75 -19.34
CA LEU A 617 11.78 -15.07 -19.95
C LEU A 617 10.41 -15.74 -20.14
N SER A 618 9.81 -15.53 -21.31
CA SER A 618 8.46 -15.99 -21.64
C SER A 618 8.46 -17.28 -22.47
N SER A 619 7.90 -18.34 -21.90
CA SER A 619 7.80 -19.68 -22.52
C SER A 619 6.36 -20.00 -22.93
N ASP A 620 6.16 -20.42 -24.18
CA ASP A 620 4.88 -20.86 -24.75
C ASP A 620 4.92 -22.38 -25.01
N PHE A 621 4.19 -23.14 -24.20
CA PHE A 621 4.05 -24.60 -24.34
C PHE A 621 2.73 -24.96 -25.04
N LEU A 622 2.83 -25.66 -26.17
CA LEU A 622 1.67 -26.35 -26.76
C LEU A 622 1.41 -27.65 -25.97
N LEU A 623 0.18 -27.82 -25.49
CA LEU A 623 -0.28 -29.02 -24.78
C LEU A 623 -1.37 -29.70 -25.59
N GLU A 624 -1.13 -30.95 -26.01
CA GLU A 624 -2.03 -31.70 -26.88
C GLU A 624 -2.55 -32.97 -26.18
N GLY A 625 -3.81 -33.32 -26.43
CA GLY A 625 -4.54 -34.34 -25.66
C GLY A 625 -5.39 -33.74 -24.53
N LYS A 626 -5.98 -34.62 -23.71
CA LYS A 626 -6.85 -34.22 -22.59
C LYS A 626 -6.03 -33.59 -21.46
N LEU A 627 -6.43 -32.41 -20.99
CA LEU A 627 -5.75 -31.67 -19.93
C LEU A 627 -6.57 -31.64 -18.63
N GLU A 628 -6.01 -32.16 -17.54
CA GLU A 628 -6.63 -32.09 -16.20
C GLU A 628 -6.25 -30.76 -15.52
N ILE A 629 -7.05 -29.73 -15.76
CA ILE A 629 -6.72 -28.33 -15.41
C ILE A 629 -6.38 -28.16 -13.91
N ASP A 630 -7.08 -28.84 -13.01
CA ASP A 630 -6.81 -28.74 -11.57
C ASP A 630 -5.58 -29.54 -11.11
N ALA A 631 -5.14 -30.56 -11.88
CA ALA A 631 -3.85 -31.20 -11.67
C ALA A 631 -2.70 -30.27 -12.13
N LEU A 632 -2.90 -29.50 -13.20
CA LEU A 632 -1.94 -28.47 -13.66
C LEU A 632 -1.83 -27.32 -12.65
N ARG A 633 -2.95 -26.80 -12.13
CA ARG A 633 -2.96 -25.78 -11.06
C ARG A 633 -2.19 -26.24 -9.82
N LYS A 634 -2.42 -27.47 -9.35
CA LYS A 634 -1.66 -28.08 -8.24
C LYS A 634 -0.18 -28.21 -8.56
N ALA A 635 0.18 -28.62 -9.78
CA ALA A 635 1.56 -28.80 -10.21
C ALA A 635 2.34 -27.47 -10.22
N VAL A 636 1.75 -26.39 -10.73
CA VAL A 636 2.36 -25.05 -10.69
C VAL A 636 2.49 -24.53 -9.26
N GLN A 637 1.49 -24.73 -8.39
CA GLN A 637 1.61 -24.33 -6.99
C GLN A 637 2.72 -25.11 -6.26
N GLN A 638 2.82 -26.42 -6.48
CA GLN A 638 3.92 -27.26 -5.98
C GLN A 638 5.28 -26.81 -6.53
N LEU A 639 5.36 -26.36 -7.79
CA LEU A 639 6.59 -25.84 -8.40
C LEU A 639 7.09 -24.57 -7.68
N VAL A 640 6.18 -23.65 -7.35
CA VAL A 640 6.47 -22.41 -6.60
C VAL A 640 6.84 -22.70 -5.14
N GLU A 641 6.26 -23.71 -4.51
CA GLU A 641 6.69 -24.16 -3.19
C GLU A 641 8.09 -24.78 -3.23
N ARG A 642 8.37 -25.63 -4.24
CA ARG A 642 9.60 -26.41 -4.40
C ARG A 642 10.84 -25.56 -4.68
N HIS A 643 10.71 -24.45 -5.43
CA HIS A 643 11.82 -23.58 -5.80
C HIS A 643 11.77 -22.22 -5.11
N GLU A 644 12.70 -21.94 -4.20
CA GLU A 644 12.75 -20.65 -3.48
C GLU A 644 12.78 -19.44 -4.42
N SER A 645 13.45 -19.55 -5.57
CA SER A 645 13.60 -18.48 -6.54
C SER A 645 12.26 -17.93 -7.07
N LEU A 646 11.26 -18.81 -7.29
CA LEU A 646 9.93 -18.40 -7.78
C LEU A 646 9.15 -17.53 -6.77
N ARG A 647 9.55 -17.55 -5.49
CA ARG A 647 8.94 -16.79 -4.37
C ARG A 647 9.95 -15.84 -3.71
N THR A 648 10.85 -15.29 -4.53
CA THR A 648 11.90 -14.33 -4.16
C THR A 648 11.56 -12.91 -4.62
N PHE A 649 11.89 -11.93 -3.78
CA PHE A 649 11.67 -10.49 -4.01
C PHE A 649 12.96 -9.72 -3.69
N PHE A 650 13.27 -8.66 -4.44
CA PHE A 650 14.55 -7.95 -4.34
C PHE A 650 14.39 -6.62 -3.59
N ASN A 651 15.35 -6.29 -2.74
CA ASN A 651 15.33 -5.02 -2.00
C ASN A 651 15.75 -3.86 -2.93
N LYS A 652 15.05 -2.72 -2.87
CA LYS A 652 15.33 -1.54 -3.74
C LYS A 652 16.42 -0.60 -3.18
N GLU A 653 16.79 -0.75 -1.91
CA GLU A 653 17.71 0.12 -1.19
C GLU A 653 19.09 -0.51 -0.96
N ASN A 654 19.18 -1.84 -0.98
CA ASN A 654 20.40 -2.60 -0.75
C ASN A 654 20.43 -3.90 -1.55
N THR A 655 21.62 -4.51 -1.69
CA THR A 655 21.87 -5.74 -2.45
C THR A 655 21.47 -7.01 -1.68
N THR A 656 20.22 -7.07 -1.21
CA THR A 656 19.62 -8.30 -0.64
C THR A 656 18.34 -8.73 -1.35
N GLN A 657 18.02 -10.02 -1.23
CA GLN A 657 16.78 -10.64 -1.66
C GLN A 657 16.09 -11.34 -0.48
N THR A 658 14.77 -11.33 -0.49
CA THR A 658 13.92 -11.97 0.53
C THR A 658 13.07 -13.06 -0.10
N ILE A 659 13.15 -14.25 0.47
CA ILE A 659 12.45 -15.46 0.05
C ILE A 659 11.26 -15.67 1.00
N LEU A 660 10.04 -15.67 0.46
CA LEU A 660 8.83 -15.94 1.22
C LEU A 660 8.71 -17.45 1.53
N PRO A 661 8.21 -17.85 2.71
CA PRO A 661 8.08 -19.27 3.08
C PRO A 661 7.03 -20.02 2.25
N LYS A 662 6.04 -19.30 1.72
CA LYS A 662 5.02 -19.73 0.76
C LYS A 662 4.64 -18.53 -0.13
N MET A 663 4.14 -18.80 -1.32
CA MET A 663 3.49 -17.83 -2.20
C MET A 663 2.42 -18.57 -3.01
N GLU A 664 1.20 -18.07 -3.05
CA GLU A 664 0.13 -18.63 -3.89
C GLU A 664 0.17 -17.97 -5.28
N VAL A 665 -0.02 -18.73 -6.35
CA VAL A 665 -0.06 -18.21 -7.73
C VAL A 665 -1.37 -18.54 -8.45
N VAL A 666 -1.86 -17.59 -9.25
CA VAL A 666 -3.11 -17.70 -10.00
C VAL A 666 -2.81 -18.02 -11.45
N ILE A 667 -3.49 -19.04 -12.00
CA ILE A 667 -3.48 -19.34 -13.43
C ILE A 667 -4.85 -18.96 -14.02
N PRO A 668 -5.02 -17.73 -14.57
CA PRO A 668 -6.20 -17.40 -15.36
C PRO A 668 -6.29 -18.30 -16.59
N MET A 669 -7.52 -18.67 -16.93
CA MET A 669 -7.84 -19.44 -18.12
C MET A 669 -8.58 -18.56 -19.13
N LEU A 670 -8.09 -18.50 -20.37
CA LEU A 670 -8.77 -17.84 -21.49
C LEU A 670 -9.27 -18.92 -22.47
N ASP A 671 -10.52 -18.83 -22.90
CA ASP A 671 -11.08 -19.77 -23.88
C ASP A 671 -11.16 -19.10 -25.27
N PHE A 672 -10.28 -19.55 -26.17
CA PHE A 672 -10.26 -19.12 -27.57
C PHE A 672 -10.91 -20.17 -28.49
N SER A 673 -11.47 -21.26 -27.96
CA SER A 673 -11.94 -22.40 -28.77
C SER A 673 -13.02 -22.04 -29.80
N GLN A 674 -13.84 -21.05 -29.48
CA GLN A 674 -14.95 -20.54 -30.31
C GLN A 674 -14.52 -19.49 -31.35
N LEU A 675 -13.24 -19.07 -31.37
CA LEU A 675 -12.71 -18.14 -32.36
C LEU A 675 -12.40 -18.85 -33.70
N SER A 676 -12.37 -18.10 -34.79
CA SER A 676 -11.83 -18.58 -36.07
C SER A 676 -10.31 -18.80 -35.96
N GLU A 677 -9.72 -19.71 -36.73
CA GLU A 677 -8.28 -20.00 -36.62
C GLU A 677 -7.41 -18.77 -36.95
N ILE A 678 -7.88 -17.83 -37.79
CA ILE A 678 -7.24 -16.52 -38.01
C ILE A 678 -7.23 -15.70 -36.72
N ALA A 679 -8.41 -15.50 -36.10
CA ALA A 679 -8.52 -14.75 -34.85
C ALA A 679 -7.79 -15.43 -33.68
N LYS A 680 -7.70 -16.77 -33.65
CA LYS A 680 -6.85 -17.50 -32.69
C LYS A 680 -5.38 -17.12 -32.86
N ASN A 681 -4.88 -17.10 -34.09
CA ASN A 681 -3.49 -16.74 -34.35
C ASN A 681 -3.22 -15.27 -34.01
N GLU A 682 -4.09 -14.34 -34.41
CA GLU A 682 -3.98 -12.92 -34.06
C GLU A 682 -3.96 -12.70 -32.53
N GLN A 683 -4.85 -13.37 -31.78
CA GLN A 683 -4.88 -13.27 -30.32
C GLN A 683 -3.69 -13.98 -29.66
N LEU A 684 -3.14 -15.05 -30.25
CA LEU A 684 -1.93 -15.71 -29.76
C LEU A 684 -0.66 -14.88 -29.99
N GLU A 685 -0.49 -14.28 -31.17
CA GLU A 685 0.63 -13.34 -31.41
C GLU A 685 0.52 -12.12 -30.50
N LYS A 686 -0.67 -11.56 -30.32
CA LYS A 686 -0.90 -10.49 -29.35
C LYS A 686 -0.55 -10.96 -27.93
N LEU A 687 -0.92 -12.17 -27.52
CA LEU A 687 -0.62 -12.67 -26.18
C LEU A 687 0.88 -12.95 -25.99
N ARG A 688 1.59 -13.41 -27.02
CA ARG A 688 3.06 -13.58 -27.02
C ARG A 688 3.75 -12.25 -26.80
N PHE A 689 3.32 -11.20 -27.51
CA PHE A 689 3.79 -9.83 -27.34
C PHE A 689 3.42 -9.26 -25.96
N ASP A 690 2.17 -9.41 -25.51
CA ASP A 690 1.76 -8.99 -24.15
C ASP A 690 2.60 -9.69 -23.06
N GLU A 691 3.00 -10.95 -23.27
CA GLU A 691 3.86 -11.68 -22.33
C GLU A 691 5.35 -11.34 -22.41
N SER A 692 5.87 -10.75 -23.50
CA SER A 692 7.21 -10.14 -23.51
C SER A 692 7.20 -8.74 -22.93
N GLU A 693 6.24 -7.90 -23.34
CA GLU A 693 6.26 -6.46 -23.07
C GLU A 693 5.74 -6.07 -21.68
N ILE A 694 4.84 -6.84 -21.04
CA ILE A 694 4.32 -6.46 -19.72
C ILE A 694 5.36 -6.82 -18.65
N PRO A 695 6.04 -5.82 -18.03
CA PRO A 695 7.21 -6.05 -17.20
C PRO A 695 6.90 -6.77 -15.89
N LEU A 696 7.87 -7.52 -15.39
CA LEU A 696 7.86 -8.09 -14.04
C LEU A 696 8.75 -7.23 -13.12
N ASP A 697 8.17 -6.22 -12.46
CA ASP A 697 8.88 -5.28 -11.59
C ASP A 697 9.68 -6.02 -10.50
N LEU A 698 11.01 -5.95 -10.62
CA LEU A 698 12.02 -6.60 -9.78
C LEU A 698 11.82 -6.34 -8.26
N PHE A 699 11.29 -5.17 -7.91
CA PHE A 699 11.18 -4.67 -6.54
C PHE A 699 9.77 -4.86 -5.94
N VAL A 700 8.74 -5.08 -6.77
CA VAL A 700 7.35 -5.29 -6.34
C VAL A 700 6.95 -6.76 -6.42
N GLY A 701 7.27 -7.44 -7.52
CA GLY A 701 6.87 -8.83 -7.78
C GLY A 701 5.34 -9.07 -7.85
N PRO A 702 4.90 -10.35 -7.89
CA PRO A 702 5.72 -11.57 -7.98
C PRO A 702 6.48 -11.66 -9.31
N LEU A 703 7.64 -12.31 -9.30
CA LEU A 703 8.54 -12.38 -10.45
C LEU A 703 8.27 -13.58 -11.37
N CYS A 704 7.06 -14.14 -11.30
CA CYS A 704 6.55 -15.16 -12.20
C CYS A 704 5.05 -14.94 -12.50
N ARG A 705 4.64 -15.28 -13.73
CA ARG A 705 3.27 -15.15 -14.25
C ARG A 705 2.95 -16.38 -15.10
N PHE A 706 1.72 -16.88 -14.98
CA PHE A 706 1.25 -18.07 -15.69
C PHE A 706 -0.11 -17.79 -16.36
N LYS A 707 -0.36 -18.34 -17.54
CA LYS A 707 -1.69 -18.30 -18.20
C LYS A 707 -1.98 -19.63 -18.91
N LEU A 708 -3.24 -20.05 -18.92
CA LEU A 708 -3.71 -21.21 -19.70
C LEU A 708 -4.72 -20.76 -20.77
N ILE A 709 -4.51 -21.16 -22.02
CA ILE A 709 -5.37 -20.82 -23.15
C ILE A 709 -5.95 -22.10 -23.74
N LYS A 710 -7.27 -22.18 -23.90
CA LYS A 710 -7.93 -23.30 -24.59
C LYS A 710 -8.11 -22.96 -26.08
N LEU A 711 -7.52 -23.76 -26.97
CA LEU A 711 -7.64 -23.58 -28.43
C LEU A 711 -8.68 -24.53 -29.05
N LYS A 712 -8.75 -25.75 -28.53
CA LYS A 712 -9.70 -26.85 -28.86
C LYS A 712 -9.84 -27.74 -27.61
N GLU A 713 -10.77 -28.70 -27.58
CA GLU A 713 -10.99 -29.55 -26.39
C GLU A 713 -9.72 -30.30 -25.93
N ASN A 714 -8.94 -30.79 -26.90
CA ASN A 714 -7.68 -31.50 -26.68
C ASN A 714 -6.45 -30.69 -27.14
N GLN A 715 -6.52 -29.35 -27.12
CA GLN A 715 -5.40 -28.49 -27.54
C GLN A 715 -5.38 -27.19 -26.74
N HIS A 716 -4.32 -26.98 -25.97
CA HIS A 716 -4.15 -25.83 -25.08
C HIS A 716 -2.77 -25.18 -25.28
N ARG A 717 -2.63 -23.91 -24.88
CA ARG A 717 -1.35 -23.22 -24.74
C ARG A 717 -1.14 -22.86 -23.28
N PHE A 718 0.00 -23.20 -22.71
CA PHE A 718 0.38 -22.78 -21.36
C PHE A 718 1.55 -21.79 -21.47
N PHE A 719 1.36 -20.59 -20.93
CA PHE A 719 2.37 -19.55 -20.88
C PHE A 719 2.98 -19.52 -19.47
N MET A 720 4.30 -19.50 -19.41
CA MET A 720 5.09 -19.30 -18.19
C MET A 720 6.11 -18.19 -18.44
N THR A 721 5.93 -17.06 -17.76
CA THR A 721 6.82 -15.91 -17.84
C THR A 721 7.49 -15.68 -16.50
N VAL A 722 8.82 -15.62 -16.47
CA VAL A 722 9.62 -15.44 -15.25
C VAL A 722 10.67 -14.35 -15.46
N HIS A 723 10.96 -13.55 -14.43
CA HIS A 723 11.98 -12.50 -14.55
C HIS A 723 13.39 -13.12 -14.50
N HIS A 724 14.29 -12.65 -15.37
CA HIS A 724 15.63 -13.24 -15.52
C HIS A 724 16.50 -13.13 -14.25
N ALA A 725 16.15 -12.28 -13.28
CA ALA A 725 16.83 -12.24 -11.98
C ALA A 725 16.54 -13.47 -11.06
N ILE A 726 15.49 -14.25 -11.34
CA ILE A 726 15.13 -15.47 -10.60
C ILE A 726 15.30 -16.77 -11.40
N ALA A 727 15.48 -16.66 -12.72
CA ALA A 727 15.63 -17.81 -13.61
C ALA A 727 16.52 -17.46 -14.81
N ASP A 728 17.05 -18.47 -15.48
CA ASP A 728 17.77 -18.39 -16.74
C ASP A 728 17.32 -19.54 -17.67
N GLY A 729 17.88 -19.63 -18.87
CA GLY A 729 17.51 -20.70 -19.83
C GLY A 729 17.69 -22.12 -19.29
N TRP A 730 18.68 -22.37 -18.42
CA TRP A 730 18.85 -23.66 -17.73
C TRP A 730 17.72 -23.91 -16.74
N SER A 731 17.40 -22.90 -15.93
CA SER A 731 16.32 -22.92 -14.95
C SER A 731 14.95 -23.10 -15.60
N CYS A 732 14.68 -22.49 -16.76
CA CYS A 732 13.46 -22.73 -17.53
C CYS A 732 13.31 -24.21 -17.94
N GLY A 733 14.43 -24.89 -18.26
CA GLY A 733 14.45 -26.34 -18.49
C GLY A 733 14.13 -27.16 -17.24
N ILE A 734 14.70 -26.81 -16.09
CA ILE A 734 14.37 -27.44 -14.79
C ILE A 734 12.87 -27.25 -14.49
N LEU A 735 12.36 -26.02 -14.62
CA LEU A 735 10.97 -25.68 -14.32
C LEU A 735 9.98 -26.43 -15.23
N ALA A 736 10.27 -26.58 -16.52
CA ALA A 736 9.45 -27.37 -17.43
C ALA A 736 9.44 -28.87 -17.07
N ASN A 737 10.60 -29.44 -16.75
CA ASN A 737 10.72 -30.85 -16.37
C ASN A 737 10.01 -31.16 -15.03
N ASP A 738 10.26 -30.34 -14.00
CA ASP A 738 9.59 -30.47 -12.71
C ASP A 738 8.07 -30.28 -12.85
N LEU A 739 7.60 -29.31 -13.65
CA LEU A 739 6.17 -29.12 -13.91
C LEU A 739 5.52 -30.32 -14.58
N ALA A 740 6.18 -30.93 -15.58
CA ALA A 740 5.69 -32.12 -16.26
C ALA A 740 5.62 -33.33 -15.32
N ALA A 741 6.62 -33.52 -14.45
CA ALA A 741 6.62 -34.57 -13.43
C ALA A 741 5.54 -34.36 -12.36
N LEU A 742 5.40 -33.14 -11.84
CA LEU A 742 4.38 -32.77 -10.86
C LEU A 742 2.95 -32.91 -11.43
N TYR A 743 2.73 -32.51 -12.69
CA TYR A 743 1.46 -32.72 -13.38
C TYR A 743 1.14 -34.22 -13.52
N SER A 744 2.10 -35.01 -14.01
CA SER A 744 1.94 -36.46 -14.21
C SER A 744 1.63 -37.20 -12.90
N ALA A 745 2.28 -36.81 -11.80
CA ALA A 745 2.00 -37.31 -10.47
C ALA A 745 0.59 -36.93 -9.99
N ASN A 746 0.19 -35.66 -10.13
CA ASN A 746 -1.14 -35.18 -9.74
C ASN A 746 -2.29 -35.81 -10.56
N VAL A 747 -2.06 -36.14 -11.84
CA VAL A 747 -3.05 -36.85 -12.69
C VAL A 747 -3.17 -38.32 -12.32
N SER A 748 -2.05 -38.99 -12.07
CA SER A 748 -2.02 -40.42 -11.72
C SER A 748 -2.35 -40.70 -10.24
N GLY A 749 -2.45 -39.67 -9.41
CA GLY A 749 -2.61 -39.79 -7.95
C GLY A 749 -1.36 -40.33 -7.24
N GLN A 750 -0.22 -40.41 -7.93
CA GLN A 750 1.02 -40.96 -7.39
C GLN A 750 1.85 -39.89 -6.67
N LYS A 751 2.74 -40.33 -5.78
CA LYS A 751 3.74 -39.44 -5.19
C LYS A 751 4.82 -39.15 -6.24
N VAL A 752 5.09 -37.87 -6.49
CA VAL A 752 6.20 -37.46 -7.35
C VAL A 752 7.54 -37.89 -6.73
N ASP A 753 8.44 -38.44 -7.53
CA ASP A 753 9.84 -38.65 -7.16
C ASP A 753 10.70 -37.70 -7.98
N LEU A 754 11.20 -36.65 -7.31
CA LEU A 754 12.06 -35.63 -7.88
C LEU A 754 13.18 -35.34 -6.89
N PRO A 755 14.45 -35.25 -7.33
CA PRO A 755 15.57 -34.98 -6.45
C PRO A 755 15.36 -33.65 -5.71
N THR A 756 15.81 -33.57 -4.45
CA THR A 756 15.78 -32.32 -3.67
C THR A 756 16.67 -31.29 -4.37
N PRO A 757 16.13 -30.16 -4.84
CA PRO A 757 16.93 -29.12 -5.45
C PRO A 757 17.66 -28.35 -4.36
N LYS A 758 18.93 -28.05 -4.61
CA LYS A 758 19.67 -27.04 -3.87
C LYS A 758 18.94 -25.70 -4.00
N GLN A 759 18.83 -24.96 -2.91
CA GLN A 759 17.96 -23.78 -2.85
C GLN A 759 18.73 -22.47 -3.03
N LEU A 760 18.04 -21.45 -3.54
CA LEU A 760 18.64 -20.13 -3.82
C LEU A 760 19.30 -19.51 -2.59
N SER A 761 18.67 -19.59 -1.40
CA SER A 761 19.30 -19.08 -0.17
C SER A 761 20.61 -19.76 0.18
N GLU A 762 20.70 -21.08 -0.03
CA GLU A 762 21.90 -21.85 0.26
C GLU A 762 23.04 -21.47 -0.70
N TYR A 763 22.73 -21.35 -1.99
CA TYR A 763 23.70 -20.92 -3.00
C TYR A 763 24.17 -19.48 -2.77
N ALA A 764 23.26 -18.54 -2.50
CA ALA A 764 23.60 -17.13 -2.24
C ALA A 764 24.52 -16.97 -1.02
N THR A 765 24.26 -17.67 0.08
CA THR A 765 25.14 -17.66 1.26
C THR A 765 26.50 -18.33 0.99
N GLN A 766 26.56 -19.38 0.17
CA GLN A 766 27.84 -19.99 -0.23
C GLN A 766 28.67 -19.06 -1.13
N GLN A 767 28.04 -18.34 -2.05
CA GLN A 767 28.71 -17.35 -2.90
C GLN A 767 29.28 -16.17 -2.09
N ASP A 768 28.51 -15.63 -1.14
CA ASP A 768 28.98 -14.55 -0.27
C ASP A 768 30.14 -15.01 0.64
N PHE A 769 30.08 -16.24 1.18
CA PHE A 769 31.20 -16.81 1.94
C PHE A 769 32.45 -16.97 1.07
N TYR A 770 32.32 -17.51 -0.15
CA TYR A 770 33.43 -17.67 -1.10
C TYR A 770 34.04 -16.33 -1.52
N LYS A 771 33.22 -15.31 -1.84
CA LYS A 771 33.66 -13.95 -2.19
C LYS A 771 34.54 -13.31 -1.11
N ASN A 772 34.32 -13.69 0.15
CA ASN A 772 35.08 -13.22 1.31
C ASN A 772 36.27 -14.11 1.70
N SER A 773 36.44 -15.29 1.09
CA SER A 773 37.53 -16.23 1.39
C SER A 773 38.87 -15.79 0.77
N PRO A 774 40.01 -16.38 1.19
CA PRO A 774 41.31 -16.16 0.54
C PRO A 774 41.30 -16.53 -0.96
N GLU A 775 40.57 -17.58 -1.33
CA GLU A 775 40.46 -18.09 -2.69
C GLU A 775 39.65 -17.12 -3.57
N GLY A 776 38.47 -16.67 -3.11
CA GLY A 776 37.67 -15.69 -3.85
C GLY A 776 38.40 -14.34 -4.04
N LYS A 777 39.21 -13.93 -3.05
CA LYS A 777 40.10 -12.77 -3.16
C LYS A 777 41.20 -12.97 -4.21
N ALA A 778 41.85 -14.14 -4.23
CA ALA A 778 42.83 -14.48 -5.25
C ALA A 778 42.23 -14.49 -6.67
N THR A 779 41.00 -14.99 -6.83
CA THR A 779 40.26 -14.92 -8.11
C THR A 779 39.94 -13.48 -8.52
N ALA A 780 39.52 -12.63 -7.58
CA ALA A 780 39.28 -11.21 -7.85
C ALA A 780 40.57 -10.46 -8.25
N ASP A 781 41.71 -10.76 -7.60
CA ASP A 781 42.99 -10.12 -7.90
C ASP A 781 43.61 -10.64 -9.21
N PHE A 782 43.39 -11.92 -9.57
CA PHE A 782 43.69 -12.46 -10.90
C PHE A 782 42.97 -11.66 -12.00
N TRP A 783 41.65 -11.45 -11.88
CA TRP A 783 40.88 -10.74 -12.90
C TRP A 783 41.25 -9.25 -12.99
N LYS A 784 41.50 -8.57 -11.86
CA LYS A 784 42.03 -7.19 -11.86
C LYS A 784 43.34 -7.09 -12.63
N LYS A 785 44.26 -8.04 -12.43
CA LYS A 785 45.56 -8.09 -13.12
C LYS A 785 45.40 -8.37 -14.62
N GLN A 786 44.51 -9.27 -15.01
CA GLN A 786 44.25 -9.62 -16.42
C GLN A 786 43.72 -8.42 -17.25
N PHE A 787 43.09 -7.45 -16.58
CA PHE A 787 42.55 -6.22 -17.20
C PHE A 787 43.17 -4.93 -16.65
N GLU A 788 44.39 -5.01 -16.10
CA GLU A 788 45.13 -3.85 -15.57
C GLU A 788 45.44 -2.81 -16.67
N SER A 789 45.65 -3.26 -17.92
CA SER A 789 45.78 -2.41 -19.11
C SER A 789 44.44 -1.92 -19.68
N GLY A 790 43.33 -2.10 -18.96
CA GLY A 790 41.97 -1.81 -19.42
C GLY A 790 41.36 -2.91 -20.29
N VAL A 791 40.08 -2.70 -20.63
CA VAL A 791 39.30 -3.56 -21.54
C VAL A 791 39.15 -2.83 -22.89
N PRO A 792 39.55 -3.43 -24.03
CA PRO A 792 39.33 -2.82 -25.34
C PRO A 792 37.83 -2.72 -25.64
N VAL A 793 37.37 -1.53 -26.04
CA VAL A 793 36.00 -1.34 -26.54
C VAL A 793 35.97 -1.78 -28.01
N LEU A 794 35.07 -2.72 -28.31
CA LEU A 794 34.89 -3.24 -29.66
C LEU A 794 34.30 -2.17 -30.59
N ASP A 795 35.10 -1.73 -31.55
CA ASP A 795 34.75 -0.70 -32.52
C ASP A 795 34.17 -1.36 -33.78
N PHE A 796 32.97 -0.94 -34.18
CA PHE A 796 32.21 -1.56 -35.26
C PHE A 796 31.88 -0.52 -36.33
N PRO A 797 31.94 -0.87 -37.63
CA PRO A 797 31.39 -0.06 -38.72
C PRO A 797 29.85 -0.04 -38.61
N THR A 798 29.33 0.83 -37.76
CA THR A 798 27.91 0.94 -37.41
C THR A 798 27.15 1.87 -38.37
N ASP A 799 25.93 1.49 -38.73
CA ASP A 799 24.97 2.33 -39.47
C ASP A 799 24.31 3.39 -38.58
N ARG A 800 24.36 3.20 -37.25
CA ARG A 800 23.72 4.03 -36.22
C ARG A 800 24.70 4.28 -35.06
N SER A 801 24.69 5.50 -34.54
CA SER A 801 25.51 5.85 -33.37
C SER A 801 25.12 5.01 -32.15
N ARG A 802 26.10 4.33 -31.52
CA ARG A 802 25.91 3.63 -30.24
C ARG A 802 25.44 4.63 -29.17
N PRO A 803 24.26 4.45 -28.55
CA PRO A 803 23.76 5.37 -27.53
C PRO A 803 24.48 5.18 -26.18
N LEU A 804 24.45 6.22 -25.34
CA LEU A 804 25.03 6.19 -23.98
C LEU A 804 24.22 5.34 -22.98
N VAL A 805 22.92 5.16 -23.26
CA VAL A 805 22.03 4.25 -22.55
C VAL A 805 21.51 3.22 -23.55
N LYS A 806 21.53 1.96 -23.15
CA LYS A 806 21.04 0.80 -23.93
C LYS A 806 19.52 0.92 -24.07
N THR A 807 19.01 1.06 -25.28
CA THR A 807 17.56 1.17 -25.58
C THR A 807 16.85 -0.19 -25.60
N TYR A 808 17.60 -1.29 -25.53
CA TYR A 808 17.15 -2.68 -25.62
C TYR A 808 16.48 -3.10 -26.95
N ASP A 809 16.31 -2.18 -27.91
CA ASP A 809 15.96 -2.50 -29.31
C ASP A 809 16.88 -3.60 -29.86
N CYS A 810 16.30 -4.68 -30.37
CA CYS A 810 17.04 -5.78 -30.98
C CYS A 810 16.27 -6.44 -32.13
N ASP A 811 16.99 -7.18 -32.97
CA ASP A 811 16.45 -8.08 -33.99
C ASP A 811 17.31 -9.36 -34.01
N LEU A 812 16.79 -10.46 -34.55
CA LEU A 812 17.37 -11.79 -34.43
C LEU A 812 17.59 -12.46 -35.80
N GLU A 813 18.72 -12.15 -36.40
CA GLU A 813 19.21 -12.84 -37.60
C GLU A 813 19.61 -14.30 -37.31
N LYS A 814 19.29 -15.22 -38.24
CA LYS A 814 19.45 -16.66 -38.06
C LYS A 814 20.15 -17.32 -39.24
N ILE A 815 21.45 -17.52 -39.11
CA ILE A 815 22.22 -18.32 -40.07
C ILE A 815 22.02 -19.81 -39.77
N THR A 816 21.58 -20.57 -40.78
CA THR A 816 21.47 -22.03 -40.71
C THR A 816 22.63 -22.65 -41.49
N PHE A 817 23.39 -23.55 -40.88
CA PHE A 817 24.35 -24.39 -41.57
C PHE A 817 23.67 -25.69 -42.04
N ASP A 818 23.97 -26.14 -43.26
CA ASP A 818 23.57 -27.45 -43.73
C ASP A 818 24.33 -28.59 -43.01
N GLU A 819 23.89 -29.83 -43.24
CA GLU A 819 24.44 -31.01 -42.59
C GLU A 819 25.90 -31.29 -43.00
N GLU A 820 26.28 -31.01 -44.24
CA GLU A 820 27.64 -31.24 -44.76
C GLU A 820 28.63 -30.26 -44.11
N LEU A 821 28.30 -28.97 -44.09
CA LEU A 821 29.07 -27.93 -43.42
C LEU A 821 29.17 -28.19 -41.91
N PHE A 822 28.08 -28.56 -41.25
CA PHE A 822 28.10 -28.88 -39.82
C PHE A 822 28.93 -30.14 -39.49
N ALA A 823 28.87 -31.17 -40.34
CA ALA A 823 29.74 -32.35 -40.22
C ALA A 823 31.22 -32.00 -40.46
N GLY A 824 31.51 -31.18 -41.47
CA GLY A 824 32.84 -30.65 -41.78
C GLY A 824 33.44 -29.88 -40.60
N LEU A 825 32.70 -28.91 -40.04
CA LEU A 825 33.14 -28.13 -38.88
C LEU A 825 33.39 -29.00 -37.64
N LYS A 826 32.54 -29.98 -37.34
CA LYS A 826 32.78 -30.95 -36.25
C LYS A 826 34.05 -31.78 -36.48
N LYS A 827 34.32 -32.20 -37.72
CA LYS A 827 35.55 -32.92 -38.09
C LYS A 827 36.79 -32.03 -37.93
N THR A 828 36.74 -30.78 -38.39
CA THR A 828 37.83 -29.80 -38.24
C THR A 828 38.13 -29.51 -36.77
N ALA A 829 37.11 -29.39 -35.91
CA ALA A 829 37.30 -29.20 -34.47
C ALA A 829 38.05 -30.40 -33.85
N ALA A 830 37.58 -31.62 -34.12
CA ALA A 830 38.22 -32.84 -33.63
C ALA A 830 39.67 -33.01 -34.14
N GLN A 831 39.94 -32.68 -35.42
CA GLN A 831 41.29 -32.71 -36.00
C GLN A 831 42.27 -31.72 -35.35
N ASN A 832 41.77 -30.64 -34.74
CA ASN A 832 42.58 -29.67 -33.99
C ASN A 832 42.47 -29.88 -32.47
N GLY A 833 41.95 -31.02 -31.99
CA GLY A 833 41.88 -31.36 -30.58
C GLY A 833 40.91 -30.49 -29.75
N THR A 834 39.94 -29.84 -30.40
CA THR A 834 39.04 -28.87 -29.76
C THR A 834 37.56 -29.19 -29.98
N THR A 835 36.67 -28.51 -29.27
CA THR A 835 35.22 -28.69 -29.41
C THR A 835 34.66 -27.86 -30.57
N PHE A 836 33.51 -28.26 -31.12
CA PHE A 836 32.79 -27.44 -32.10
C PHE A 836 32.50 -26.02 -31.57
N PHE A 837 32.19 -25.89 -30.28
CA PHE A 837 32.00 -24.59 -29.64
C PHE A 837 33.26 -23.72 -29.74
N PHE A 838 34.43 -24.21 -29.34
CA PHE A 838 35.66 -23.42 -29.38
C PHE A 838 36.14 -23.13 -30.81
N LEU A 839 35.87 -24.00 -31.77
CA LEU A 839 36.08 -23.70 -33.20
C LEU A 839 35.21 -22.51 -33.65
N MET A 840 33.91 -22.53 -33.33
CA MET A 840 33.00 -21.44 -33.67
C MET A 840 33.33 -20.14 -32.90
N TYR A 841 33.76 -20.23 -31.65
CA TYR A 841 34.19 -19.10 -30.83
C TYR A 841 35.44 -18.41 -31.43
N ALA A 842 36.44 -19.21 -31.84
CA ALA A 842 37.61 -18.71 -32.54
C ALA A 842 37.27 -18.13 -33.93
N ALA A 843 36.35 -18.74 -34.66
CA ALA A 843 35.85 -18.22 -35.94
C ALA A 843 35.11 -16.88 -35.75
N PHE A 844 34.33 -16.72 -34.68
CA PHE A 844 33.64 -15.47 -34.36
C PHE A 844 34.61 -14.36 -33.93
N HIS A 845 35.61 -14.64 -33.10
CA HIS A 845 36.72 -13.69 -32.85
C HIS A 845 37.42 -13.30 -34.16
N THR A 846 37.70 -14.25 -35.07
CA THR A 846 38.33 -13.96 -36.37
C THR A 846 37.44 -13.08 -37.26
N PHE A 847 36.12 -13.26 -37.21
CA PHE A 847 35.14 -12.43 -37.91
C PHE A 847 35.11 -11.00 -37.34
N LEU A 848 35.09 -10.84 -36.02
CA LEU A 848 35.10 -9.51 -35.37
C LEU A 848 36.40 -8.75 -35.63
N HIS A 849 37.55 -9.43 -35.57
CA HIS A 849 38.84 -8.86 -35.97
C HIS A 849 38.80 -8.35 -37.42
N ARG A 850 38.24 -9.13 -38.37
CA ARG A 850 38.09 -8.73 -39.78
C ARG A 850 37.11 -7.56 -40.01
N LEU A 851 36.16 -7.34 -39.11
CA LEU A 851 35.21 -6.21 -39.19
C LEU A 851 35.74 -4.92 -38.54
N SER A 852 36.48 -5.05 -37.43
CA SER A 852 36.94 -3.92 -36.62
C SER A 852 38.38 -3.47 -36.93
N GLY A 853 39.20 -4.36 -37.50
CA GLY A 853 40.65 -4.17 -37.60
C GLY A 853 41.37 -4.22 -36.23
N GLN A 854 40.69 -4.61 -35.16
CA GLN A 854 41.27 -4.69 -33.82
C GLN A 854 41.92 -6.06 -33.57
N ASN A 855 43.13 -6.04 -32.99
CA ASN A 855 43.86 -7.26 -32.64
C ASN A 855 43.59 -7.71 -31.19
N ASP A 856 43.33 -6.78 -30.26
CA ASP A 856 42.97 -7.09 -28.87
C ASP A 856 41.45 -7.14 -28.71
N LEU A 857 40.90 -8.34 -28.47
CA LEU A 857 39.46 -8.57 -28.39
C LEU A 857 39.08 -9.26 -27.07
N VAL A 858 38.06 -8.75 -26.40
CA VAL A 858 37.44 -9.40 -25.22
C VAL A 858 36.02 -9.79 -25.55
N LEU A 859 35.72 -11.09 -25.49
CA LEU A 859 34.36 -11.62 -25.61
C LEU A 859 33.94 -12.38 -24.35
N GLY A 860 32.64 -12.35 -24.06
CA GLY A 860 32.06 -13.09 -22.94
C GLY A 860 31.75 -14.53 -23.31
N LEU A 861 32.33 -15.48 -22.59
CA LEU A 861 31.96 -16.89 -22.60
C LEU A 861 30.85 -17.13 -21.57
N VAL A 862 29.67 -17.55 -22.03
CA VAL A 862 28.54 -17.89 -21.16
C VAL A 862 28.85 -19.18 -20.39
N ALA A 863 28.98 -19.07 -19.07
CA ALA A 863 29.08 -20.19 -18.14
C ALA A 863 27.82 -20.24 -17.24
N ALA A 864 27.31 -21.44 -16.99
CA ALA A 864 26.16 -21.67 -16.12
C ALA A 864 26.61 -22.14 -14.73
N GLY A 865 26.27 -21.41 -13.67
CA GLY A 865 26.57 -21.78 -12.28
C GLY A 865 25.93 -23.10 -11.84
N GLN A 866 24.89 -23.56 -12.54
CA GLN A 866 24.24 -24.86 -12.38
C GLN A 866 25.11 -26.04 -12.84
N ALA A 867 26.13 -25.82 -13.68
CA ALA A 867 27.05 -26.87 -14.14
C ALA A 867 28.03 -27.32 -13.03
N THR A 868 28.20 -26.52 -11.98
CA THR A 868 28.96 -26.89 -10.78
C THR A 868 28.28 -28.03 -10.03
N ALA A 869 29.06 -29.00 -9.54
CA ALA A 869 28.54 -30.17 -8.82
C ALA A 869 27.61 -29.78 -7.66
N GLY A 870 26.45 -30.44 -7.56
CA GLY A 870 25.41 -30.15 -6.56
C GLY A 870 24.44 -29.03 -6.93
N ASN A 871 24.67 -28.28 -8.01
CA ASN A 871 23.77 -27.20 -8.45
C ASN A 871 22.83 -27.62 -9.60
N GLN A 872 22.83 -28.89 -10.04
CA GLN A 872 22.17 -29.31 -11.30
C GLN A 872 20.65 -29.02 -11.37
N ASN A 873 19.96 -29.02 -10.22
CA ASN A 873 18.52 -28.75 -10.10
C ASN A 873 18.21 -27.37 -9.46
N LEU A 874 19.20 -26.48 -9.36
CA LEU A 874 19.03 -25.13 -8.79
C LEU A 874 18.40 -24.18 -9.81
N VAL A 875 17.18 -23.71 -9.53
CA VAL A 875 16.53 -22.59 -10.23
C VAL A 875 17.08 -21.29 -9.65
N MET A 876 17.72 -20.47 -10.49
CA MET A 876 18.26 -19.15 -10.15
C MET A 876 18.56 -18.32 -11.40
N HIS A 877 19.00 -17.06 -11.23
CA HIS A 877 19.85 -16.43 -12.22
C HIS A 877 21.31 -16.92 -12.04
N GLY A 878 21.72 -17.86 -12.90
CA GLY A 878 23.00 -18.56 -12.83
C GLY A 878 23.96 -18.27 -13.98
N VAL A 879 23.60 -17.36 -14.89
CA VAL A 879 24.46 -16.92 -15.99
C VAL A 879 25.66 -16.15 -15.44
N SER A 880 26.85 -16.51 -15.90
CA SER A 880 28.09 -15.75 -15.69
C SER A 880 28.79 -15.57 -17.04
N LEU A 881 29.17 -14.33 -17.36
CA LEU A 881 29.93 -14.01 -18.56
C LEU A 881 31.43 -13.98 -18.21
N LEU A 882 32.14 -15.07 -18.51
CA LEU A 882 33.59 -15.14 -18.29
C LEU A 882 34.32 -14.36 -19.41
N PRO A 883 35.05 -13.27 -19.11
CA PRO A 883 35.68 -12.45 -20.13
C PRO A 883 36.96 -13.12 -20.67
N VAL A 884 36.94 -13.51 -21.94
CA VAL A 884 38.08 -14.10 -22.65
C VAL A 884 38.75 -13.03 -23.49
N ARG A 885 39.89 -12.52 -23.02
CA ARG A 885 40.78 -11.64 -23.79
C ARG A 885 41.66 -12.49 -24.71
N MET A 886 41.72 -12.15 -25.98
CA MET A 886 42.55 -12.83 -26.98
C MET A 886 43.17 -11.82 -27.94
N GLN A 887 44.46 -12.03 -28.25
CA GLN A 887 45.13 -11.36 -29.35
C GLN A 887 44.87 -12.14 -30.64
N VAL A 888 44.54 -11.43 -31.72
CA VAL A 888 44.35 -11.98 -33.06
C VAL A 888 45.37 -11.32 -33.99
N GLU A 889 46.19 -12.15 -34.62
CA GLU A 889 47.26 -11.81 -35.58
C GLU A 889 46.93 -12.39 -36.97
#